data_AF-A0A0K1W2K1-F1
#
_entry.id   AF-A0A0K1W2K1-F1
#
_cell.length_a   1.000
_cell.length_b   1.000
_cell.length_c   1.000
_cell.angle_alpha   90.00
_cell.angle_beta   90.00
_cell.angle_gamma   90.00
#
_symmetry.space_group_name_H-M   'P 1'
#
loop_
_entity.id
_entity.type
_entity.pdbx_description
1 polymer ?
#
loop_
_entity_poly.entity_id
_entity_poly.type
_entity_poly.pdbx_seq_one_letter_code
_entity_poly.pdbx_strand_id
1 'polypeptide(L)'
;MISTNYNFMNDFYEYKWILEELSIIEERFIIESDYNAVLINSYTILEKYFKNILGLENSKLGLGKLVGELKEYFRSRLDKRIDYRISNLLDYIVYERNARVHGDNNNYLDTIAPSFNQCITILKHLKSIFSYFIFELEKKDVESKPFDEEIYFEKSNKGRLNYDNVKEFDDPQIDILKVSVGNLVLDKNKFFIIPPYQRDYRWTIDECSELLKQIIDKMNSNELVYFGSIACKYTNVPNDRDKFEIKLIDGQQRITTSLILFKALFDVMKRKELEENNINFEMPDDLLWLFDYKDNGVYSEKRINEKYQNYTTDRKSTTEGISIILRGYNNRASYDEEIRIKLSKNQVYDNYMYFYNELKSESLEDLEKLYKFYYNKFIFSCITFDSNDNNNEMEIFENLNSKGKDLDTFDMIKNYIFNTVEINLFRSKSKEFVMEFSKYFRLSTTKTDLIGDEANKKYEEFLYNYITYLNATKSIKKDALKFKIQKNKRSLLKGFKSFYDQHNIDEEEYYKLCSELGRYFYIYKTLRVDKVGMYMNSASEFSEFGDIFKNISHKDFTVLVFYLVDVYSDKAWNKDEKKISFYNKEYLREALFEIEKWSSLLVQTRGTGQSFKETIFVRLINYLKSYQYSNDFKSNLPKLMRNWFAGKSPISNKSILEYLIPNDHKLPTYDEIINSFKNNKVQNNALSLVFLTRIEKYWINSETKADQSVIYKKMTVEHIMPQKLTDEWKNMLTNGKKWDSKFEDKYNECLDKIGNYLLLDSPNNSELKNISFYKKKQNYSNTFSRLAKIPFNINDENLITIDSFTFNDIDNRSAKLAQILLEDVYEIKRN
;
A
#
# COMPACT_ATOMS: atom_id res chain seq x y z
N MET A 1 -50.85 -21.71 30.50
CA MET A 1 -49.76 -20.92 29.90
C MET A 1 -50.13 -19.46 29.81
N ILE A 2 -49.14 -18.59 30.00
CA ILE A 2 -49.33 -17.15 29.83
C ILE A 2 -49.01 -16.75 28.37
N SER A 3 -48.09 -17.46 27.70
CA SER A 3 -47.84 -17.32 26.26
C SER A 3 -48.50 -18.41 25.43
N THR A 4 -48.71 -18.13 24.14
CA THR A 4 -49.12 -19.14 23.15
C THR A 4 -47.92 -19.87 22.54
N ASN A 5 -46.68 -19.54 22.96
CA ASN A 5 -45.44 -20.00 22.35
C ASN A 5 -45.25 -21.52 22.31
N TYR A 6 -45.85 -22.27 23.24
CA TYR A 6 -45.70 -23.73 23.33
C TYR A 6 -47.00 -24.50 23.04
N ASN A 7 -48.02 -23.84 22.50
CA ASN A 7 -49.32 -24.47 22.23
C ASN A 7 -49.26 -25.67 21.28
N PHE A 8 -48.21 -25.77 20.46
CA PHE A 8 -47.97 -26.93 19.59
C PHE A 8 -47.87 -28.25 20.37
N MET A 9 -47.51 -28.20 21.66
CA MET A 9 -47.43 -29.40 22.51
C MET A 9 -48.82 -29.97 22.86
N ASN A 10 -49.91 -29.21 22.70
CA ASN A 10 -51.26 -29.73 22.94
C ASN A 10 -51.63 -30.89 22.00
N ASP A 11 -50.95 -30.98 20.84
CA ASP A 11 -51.16 -32.03 19.85
C ASP A 11 -50.49 -33.36 20.24
N PHE A 12 -49.76 -33.39 21.37
CA PHE A 12 -48.98 -34.54 21.83
C PHE A 12 -49.25 -34.85 23.31
N TYR A 13 -50.14 -35.83 23.54
CA TYR A 13 -50.62 -36.17 24.89
C TYR A 13 -49.49 -36.52 25.88
N GLU A 14 -48.42 -37.19 25.41
CA GLU A 14 -47.28 -37.62 26.25
C GLU A 14 -46.44 -36.45 26.80
N TYR A 15 -46.50 -35.27 26.16
CA TYR A 15 -45.72 -34.09 26.55
C TYR A 15 -46.55 -33.05 27.30
N LYS A 16 -47.80 -33.35 27.66
CA LYS A 16 -48.69 -32.43 28.37
C LYS A 16 -48.11 -31.96 29.71
N TRP A 17 -47.37 -32.81 30.41
CA TRP A 17 -46.70 -32.44 31.66
C TRP A 17 -45.63 -31.35 31.45
N ILE A 18 -44.96 -31.31 30.29
CA ILE A 18 -43.98 -30.27 29.94
C ILE A 18 -44.69 -28.93 29.78
N LEU A 19 -45.87 -28.94 29.15
CA LEU A 19 -46.71 -27.76 28.99
C LEU A 19 -47.20 -27.20 30.34
N GLU A 20 -47.52 -28.06 31.30
CA GLU A 20 -47.89 -27.67 32.67
C GLU A 20 -46.72 -27.01 33.40
N GLU A 21 -45.53 -27.62 33.36
CA GLU A 21 -44.31 -27.08 33.98
C GLU A 21 -43.87 -25.75 33.33
N LEU A 22 -43.94 -25.64 31.99
CA LEU A 22 -43.65 -24.40 31.29
C LEU A 22 -44.65 -23.28 31.66
N SER A 23 -45.92 -23.62 31.91
CA SER A 23 -46.89 -22.63 32.41
C SER A 23 -46.46 -22.03 33.75
N ILE A 24 -45.96 -22.88 34.66
CA ILE A 24 -45.44 -22.45 35.97
C ILE A 24 -44.20 -21.57 35.79
N ILE A 25 -43.30 -21.93 34.87
CA ILE A 25 -42.10 -21.12 34.56
C ILE A 25 -42.51 -19.72 34.05
N GLU A 26 -43.46 -19.65 33.12
CA GLU A 26 -43.96 -18.37 32.60
C GLU A 26 -44.68 -17.53 33.66
N GLU A 27 -45.41 -18.17 34.56
CA GLU A 27 -46.07 -17.52 35.70
C GLU A 27 -45.07 -16.91 36.67
N ARG A 28 -44.03 -17.65 37.04
CA ARG A 28 -42.94 -17.13 37.86
C ARG A 28 -42.18 -16.00 37.17
N PHE A 29 -42.02 -16.09 35.84
CA PHE A 29 -41.33 -15.07 35.07
C PHE A 29 -42.10 -13.73 35.06
N ILE A 30 -43.41 -13.79 34.77
CA ILE A 30 -44.24 -12.60 34.53
C ILE A 30 -44.83 -12.05 35.82
N ILE A 31 -45.39 -12.92 36.69
CA ILE A 31 -46.14 -12.53 37.87
C ILE A 31 -45.20 -12.33 39.07
N GLU A 32 -44.34 -13.32 39.34
CA GLU A 32 -43.46 -13.30 40.53
C GLU A 32 -42.16 -12.52 40.29
N SER A 33 -41.82 -12.23 39.02
CA SER A 33 -40.53 -11.65 38.62
C SER A 33 -39.31 -12.42 39.17
N ASP A 34 -39.47 -13.72 39.42
CA ASP A 34 -38.42 -14.59 39.97
C ASP A 34 -37.57 -15.17 38.85
N TYR A 35 -36.62 -14.35 38.37
CA TYR A 35 -35.77 -14.70 37.23
C TYR A 35 -34.81 -15.87 37.52
N ASN A 36 -34.46 -16.09 38.79
CA ASN A 36 -33.66 -17.24 39.20
C ASN A 36 -34.48 -18.53 39.13
N ALA A 37 -35.76 -18.50 39.57
CA ALA A 37 -36.63 -19.66 39.40
C ALA A 37 -36.88 -20.00 37.93
N VAL A 38 -36.93 -19.02 37.03
CA VAL A 38 -37.05 -19.28 35.58
C VAL A 38 -35.90 -20.14 35.08
N LEU A 39 -34.65 -19.77 35.42
CA LEU A 39 -33.47 -20.57 35.08
C LEU A 39 -33.51 -21.97 35.67
N ILE A 40 -33.70 -22.07 36.99
CA ILE A 40 -33.62 -23.34 37.73
C ILE A 40 -34.68 -24.31 37.22
N ASN A 41 -35.92 -23.83 37.05
CA ASN A 41 -37.01 -24.65 36.57
C ASN A 41 -36.83 -25.02 35.10
N SER A 42 -36.25 -24.13 34.27
CA SER A 42 -35.89 -24.42 32.86
C SER A 42 -34.83 -25.53 32.74
N TYR A 43 -33.86 -25.58 33.64
CA TYR A 43 -32.88 -26.67 33.66
C TYR A 43 -33.51 -27.97 34.18
N THR A 44 -34.33 -27.87 35.23
CA THR A 44 -34.99 -29.03 35.84
C THR A 44 -35.94 -29.72 34.87
N ILE A 45 -36.74 -28.97 34.11
CA ILE A 45 -37.66 -29.52 33.12
C ILE A 45 -36.90 -30.22 31.98
N LEU A 46 -35.77 -29.66 31.51
CA LEU A 46 -34.91 -30.30 30.51
C LEU A 46 -34.26 -31.58 31.04
N GLU A 47 -33.76 -31.57 32.28
CA GLU A 47 -33.19 -32.76 32.90
C GLU A 47 -34.22 -33.89 33.00
N LYS A 48 -35.44 -33.57 33.47
CA LYS A 48 -36.54 -34.54 33.56
C LYS A 48 -36.93 -35.07 32.18
N TYR A 49 -36.99 -34.19 31.18
CA TYR A 49 -37.32 -34.57 29.81
C TYR A 49 -36.27 -35.49 29.19
N PHE A 50 -34.98 -35.15 29.28
CA PHE A 50 -33.91 -35.96 28.71
C PHE A 50 -33.74 -37.29 29.44
N LYS A 51 -33.98 -37.34 30.76
CA LYS A 51 -34.05 -38.61 31.49
C LYS A 51 -35.16 -39.51 30.96
N ASN A 52 -36.32 -38.95 30.63
CA ASN A 52 -37.41 -39.71 30.03
C ASN A 52 -37.00 -40.28 28.66
N ILE A 53 -36.48 -39.45 27.75
CA ILE A 53 -36.00 -39.90 26.42
C ILE A 53 -34.97 -41.04 26.54
N LEU A 54 -34.06 -40.95 27.51
CA LEU A 54 -32.97 -41.90 27.69
C LEU A 54 -33.36 -43.14 28.53
N GLY A 55 -34.56 -43.19 29.12
CA GLY A 55 -34.95 -44.24 30.06
C GLY A 55 -34.19 -44.22 31.39
N LEU A 56 -33.75 -43.03 31.83
CA LEU A 56 -32.89 -42.80 33.00
C LEU A 56 -33.61 -42.06 34.13
N GLU A 57 -34.90 -42.34 34.34
CA GLU A 57 -35.77 -41.61 35.28
C GLU A 57 -35.23 -41.60 36.73
N ASN A 58 -34.63 -42.70 37.18
CA ASN A 58 -34.06 -42.84 38.53
C ASN A 58 -32.59 -42.36 38.63
N SER A 59 -32.04 -41.78 37.58
CA SER A 59 -30.63 -41.38 37.53
C SER A 59 -30.34 -40.05 38.23
N LYS A 60 -29.19 -39.96 38.91
CA LYS A 60 -28.65 -38.71 39.50
C LYS A 60 -27.80 -37.90 38.52
N LEU A 61 -27.79 -38.23 37.22
CA LEU A 61 -27.06 -37.47 36.21
C LEU A 61 -27.64 -36.04 36.07
N GLY A 62 -26.75 -35.05 36.02
CA GLY A 62 -27.11 -33.66 35.72
C GLY A 62 -27.12 -33.35 34.22
N LEU A 63 -27.68 -32.20 33.86
CA LEU A 63 -27.97 -31.76 32.49
C LEU A 63 -26.79 -31.90 31.52
N GLY A 64 -25.57 -31.50 31.91
CA GLY A 64 -24.40 -31.60 31.04
C GLY A 64 -24.07 -33.03 30.61
N LYS A 65 -24.15 -33.99 31.56
CA LYS A 65 -23.97 -35.41 31.24
C LYS A 65 -25.14 -35.95 30.42
N LEU A 66 -26.37 -35.56 30.74
CA LEU A 66 -27.56 -35.97 29.98
C LEU A 66 -27.52 -35.48 28.53
N VAL A 67 -27.01 -34.27 28.26
CA VAL A 67 -26.83 -33.75 26.89
C VAL A 67 -25.81 -34.58 26.11
N GLY A 68 -24.72 -35.00 26.75
CA GLY A 68 -23.75 -35.93 26.16
C GLY A 68 -24.38 -37.27 25.79
N GLU A 69 -25.08 -37.89 26.74
CA GLU A 69 -25.82 -39.15 26.52
C GLU A 69 -26.89 -39.01 25.42
N LEU A 70 -27.57 -37.86 25.34
CA LEU A 70 -28.58 -37.59 24.32
C LEU A 70 -27.96 -37.50 22.91
N LYS A 71 -26.80 -36.84 22.77
CA LYS A 71 -26.05 -36.78 21.50
C LYS A 71 -25.62 -38.18 21.04
N GLU A 72 -25.15 -39.02 21.97
CA GLU A 72 -24.77 -40.40 21.68
C GLU A 72 -25.98 -41.30 21.40
N TYR A 73 -27.11 -41.11 22.09
CA TYR A 73 -28.35 -41.81 21.80
C TYR A 73 -28.83 -41.55 20.36
N PHE A 74 -28.84 -40.29 19.91
CA PHE A 74 -29.22 -39.95 18.54
C PHE A 74 -28.26 -40.57 17.51
N ARG A 75 -26.94 -40.51 17.76
CA ARG A 75 -25.94 -41.11 16.86
C ARG A 75 -26.03 -42.63 16.78
N SER A 76 -26.11 -43.30 17.93
CA SER A 76 -25.94 -44.75 18.01
C SER A 76 -27.24 -45.51 17.81
N ARG A 77 -28.38 -44.98 18.28
CA ARG A 77 -29.67 -45.67 18.23
C ARG A 77 -30.63 -45.16 17.17
N LEU A 78 -30.51 -43.90 16.77
CA LEU A 78 -31.37 -43.30 15.73
C LEU A 78 -30.63 -43.06 14.40
N ASP A 79 -29.33 -43.39 14.32
CA ASP A 79 -28.45 -43.15 13.17
C ASP A 79 -28.57 -41.73 12.59
N LYS A 80 -28.74 -40.75 13.47
CA LYS A 80 -28.95 -39.34 13.14
C LYS A 80 -28.10 -38.45 14.04
N ARG A 81 -27.66 -37.29 13.54
CA ARG A 81 -27.09 -36.23 14.39
C ARG A 81 -28.17 -35.21 14.71
N ILE A 82 -28.16 -34.71 15.95
CA ILE A 82 -28.96 -33.56 16.35
C ILE A 82 -28.57 -32.36 15.47
N ASP A 83 -29.55 -31.58 14.98
CA ASP A 83 -29.32 -30.36 14.18
C ASP A 83 -28.29 -29.46 14.87
N TYR A 84 -27.32 -28.96 14.11
CA TYR A 84 -26.21 -28.15 14.62
C TYR A 84 -26.67 -26.96 15.46
N ARG A 85 -27.77 -26.29 15.06
CA ARG A 85 -28.32 -25.15 15.80
C ARG A 85 -28.85 -25.62 17.16
N ILE A 86 -29.57 -26.73 17.19
CA ILE A 86 -30.08 -27.32 18.44
C ILE A 86 -28.94 -27.81 19.33
N SER A 87 -27.89 -28.41 18.75
CA SER A 87 -26.68 -28.80 19.50
C SER A 87 -26.02 -27.59 20.17
N ASN A 88 -25.84 -26.47 19.45
CA ASN A 88 -25.28 -25.25 20.02
C ASN A 88 -26.17 -24.67 21.13
N LEU A 89 -27.49 -24.73 20.98
CA LEU A 89 -28.43 -24.29 22.02
C LEU A 89 -28.29 -25.12 23.30
N LEU A 90 -28.14 -26.45 23.17
CA LEU A 90 -27.89 -27.33 24.31
C LEU A 90 -26.56 -27.01 25.00
N ASP A 91 -25.50 -26.80 24.22
CA ASP A 91 -24.17 -26.46 24.74
C ASP A 91 -24.18 -25.09 25.44
N TYR A 92 -24.91 -24.11 24.89
CA TYR A 92 -25.13 -22.80 25.51
C TYR A 92 -25.88 -22.91 26.85
N ILE A 93 -26.95 -23.71 26.91
CA ILE A 93 -27.72 -23.92 28.15
C ILE A 93 -26.86 -24.61 29.22
N VAL A 94 -26.05 -25.61 28.84
CA VAL A 94 -25.13 -26.28 29.77
C VAL A 94 -24.06 -25.32 30.27
N TYR A 95 -23.52 -24.47 29.39
CA TYR A 95 -22.57 -23.42 29.77
C TYR A 95 -23.19 -22.41 30.74
N GLU A 96 -24.37 -21.86 30.46
CA GLU A 96 -25.08 -20.92 31.34
C GLU A 96 -25.42 -21.55 32.70
N ARG A 97 -25.74 -22.85 32.73
CA ARG A 97 -25.95 -23.57 33.99
C ARG A 97 -24.66 -23.69 34.79
N ASN A 98 -23.58 -24.18 34.16
CA ASN A 98 -22.31 -24.43 34.84
C ASN A 98 -21.63 -23.13 35.30
N ALA A 99 -21.75 -22.05 34.53
CA ALA A 99 -21.25 -20.73 34.92
C ALA A 99 -21.92 -20.17 36.18
N ARG A 100 -23.08 -20.72 36.59
CA ARG A 100 -23.86 -20.26 37.73
C ARG A 100 -23.86 -21.22 38.92
N VAL A 101 -23.15 -22.35 38.83
CA VAL A 101 -22.99 -23.34 39.91
C VAL A 101 -21.53 -23.34 40.36
N HIS A 102 -21.25 -22.84 41.57
CA HIS A 102 -19.93 -22.95 42.21
C HIS A 102 -20.00 -23.85 43.45
N GLY A 103 -19.16 -24.88 43.49
CA GLY A 103 -18.91 -25.70 44.68
C GLY A 103 -19.88 -26.87 44.91
N ASP A 104 -19.39 -27.92 45.57
CA ASP A 104 -20.04 -29.23 45.84
C ASP A 104 -21.36 -29.20 46.66
N ASN A 105 -21.95 -28.03 46.88
CA ASN A 105 -23.25 -27.90 47.54
C ASN A 105 -24.25 -27.26 46.59
N ASN A 106 -25.37 -27.93 46.34
CA ASN A 106 -26.51 -27.54 45.49
C ASN A 106 -27.23 -26.21 45.89
N ASN A 107 -26.53 -25.22 46.44
CA ASN A 107 -27.09 -23.92 46.80
C ASN A 107 -26.82 -22.89 45.70
N TYR A 108 -27.88 -22.49 45.00
CA TYR A 108 -27.92 -21.51 43.90
C TYR A 108 -27.70 -20.04 44.32
N LEU A 109 -27.10 -19.75 45.48
CA LEU A 109 -27.40 -18.51 46.22
C LEU A 109 -26.42 -17.33 46.11
N ASP A 110 -25.34 -17.37 45.32
CA ASP A 110 -24.41 -16.22 45.23
C ASP A 110 -24.15 -15.69 43.80
N THR A 111 -25.05 -15.92 42.85
CA THR A 111 -24.90 -15.40 41.47
C THR A 111 -25.86 -14.26 41.15
N ILE A 112 -25.39 -13.30 40.33
CA ILE A 112 -26.19 -12.19 39.82
C ILE A 112 -27.43 -12.77 39.11
N ALA A 113 -28.62 -12.37 39.56
CA ALA A 113 -29.89 -12.80 38.96
C ALA A 113 -29.89 -12.51 37.44
N PRO A 114 -30.38 -13.44 36.60
CA PRO A 114 -30.39 -13.22 35.16
C PRO A 114 -31.25 -12.01 34.80
N SER A 115 -30.88 -11.33 33.71
CA SER A 115 -31.66 -10.23 33.21
C SER A 115 -32.99 -10.72 32.60
N PHE A 116 -33.95 -9.80 32.47
CA PHE A 116 -35.23 -10.07 31.83
C PHE A 116 -35.08 -10.64 30.41
N ASN A 117 -34.15 -10.08 29.62
CA ASN A 117 -33.86 -10.55 28.27
C ASN A 117 -33.20 -11.93 28.28
N GLN A 118 -32.35 -12.24 29.27
CA GLN A 118 -31.77 -13.58 29.40
C GLN A 118 -32.87 -14.63 29.64
N CYS A 119 -33.88 -14.32 30.46
CA CYS A 119 -35.02 -15.21 30.68
C CYS A 119 -35.82 -15.45 29.40
N ILE A 120 -36.08 -14.41 28.60
CA ILE A 120 -36.74 -14.54 27.29
C ILE A 120 -35.93 -15.44 26.35
N THR A 121 -34.61 -15.21 26.26
CA THR A 121 -33.71 -16.04 25.44
C THR A 121 -33.77 -17.51 25.84
N ILE A 122 -33.82 -17.81 27.15
CA ILE A 122 -33.93 -19.20 27.63
C ILE A 122 -35.27 -19.83 27.26
N LEU A 123 -36.39 -19.11 27.45
CA LEU A 123 -37.70 -19.60 27.02
C LEU A 123 -37.72 -19.84 25.49
N LYS A 124 -37.12 -18.94 24.71
CA LYS A 124 -36.98 -19.13 23.26
C LYS A 124 -36.17 -20.38 22.90
N HIS A 125 -35.06 -20.61 23.61
CA HIS A 125 -34.25 -21.82 23.40
C HIS A 125 -35.00 -23.09 23.81
N LEU A 126 -35.75 -23.08 24.92
CA LEU A 126 -36.60 -24.19 25.32
C LEU A 126 -37.62 -24.53 24.24
N LYS A 127 -38.28 -23.53 23.64
CA LYS A 127 -39.21 -23.78 22.53
C LYS A 127 -38.51 -24.49 21.38
N SER A 128 -37.36 -24.00 20.94
CA SER A 128 -36.61 -24.61 19.83
C SER A 128 -36.17 -26.05 20.15
N ILE A 129 -35.68 -26.28 21.36
CA ILE A 129 -35.23 -27.61 21.82
C ILE A 129 -36.41 -28.58 21.89
N PHE A 130 -37.49 -28.22 22.58
CA PHE A 130 -38.64 -29.11 22.70
C PHE A 130 -39.31 -29.36 21.35
N SER A 131 -39.47 -28.33 20.51
CA SER A 131 -40.07 -28.50 19.17
C SER A 131 -39.25 -29.50 18.35
N TYR A 132 -37.92 -29.34 18.32
CA TYR A 132 -37.04 -30.25 17.60
C TYR A 132 -37.16 -31.69 18.09
N PHE A 133 -37.01 -31.93 19.39
CA PHE A 133 -37.01 -33.30 19.93
C PHE A 133 -38.39 -33.96 19.83
N ILE A 134 -39.47 -33.22 20.09
CA ILE A 134 -40.82 -33.75 19.96
C ILE A 134 -41.09 -34.12 18.49
N PHE A 135 -40.78 -33.25 17.54
CA PHE A 135 -41.05 -33.53 16.12
C PHE A 135 -40.19 -34.69 15.57
N GLU A 136 -38.92 -34.77 15.96
CA GLU A 136 -38.06 -35.88 15.54
C GLU A 136 -38.49 -37.22 16.16
N LEU A 137 -38.90 -37.25 17.43
CA LEU A 137 -39.29 -38.48 18.11
C LEU A 137 -40.68 -38.97 17.66
N GLU A 138 -41.61 -38.04 17.45
CA GLU A 138 -42.99 -38.33 17.01
C GLU A 138 -43.12 -38.50 15.50
N LYS A 139 -42.07 -38.17 14.73
CA LYS A 139 -42.03 -38.19 13.26
C LYS A 139 -43.18 -37.40 12.63
N LYS A 140 -43.51 -36.23 13.20
CA LYS A 140 -44.52 -35.31 12.67
C LYS A 140 -43.89 -33.96 12.34
N ASP A 141 -44.11 -33.50 11.11
CA ASP A 141 -43.84 -32.12 10.72
C ASP A 141 -45.03 -31.25 11.11
N VAL A 142 -44.91 -30.53 12.22
CA VAL A 142 -45.89 -29.52 12.63
C VAL A 142 -45.24 -28.15 12.46
N GLU A 143 -45.88 -27.25 11.71
CA GLU A 143 -45.45 -25.84 11.65
C GLU A 143 -45.63 -25.18 13.02
N SER A 144 -44.53 -24.94 13.72
CA SER A 144 -44.55 -24.13 14.94
C SER A 144 -44.47 -22.64 14.56
N LYS A 145 -45.39 -21.83 15.09
CA LYS A 145 -45.31 -20.36 14.94
C LYS A 145 -43.99 -19.84 15.53
N PRO A 146 -43.44 -18.72 15.04
CA PRO A 146 -42.28 -18.07 15.64
C PRO A 146 -42.46 -17.81 17.15
N PHE A 147 -41.35 -17.69 17.89
CA PHE A 147 -41.42 -17.30 19.30
C PHE A 147 -41.82 -15.83 19.41
N ASP A 148 -42.98 -15.56 19.98
CA ASP A 148 -43.49 -14.22 20.24
C ASP A 148 -42.94 -13.73 21.59
N GLU A 149 -41.98 -12.80 21.52
CA GLU A 149 -41.36 -12.18 22.69
C GLU A 149 -42.22 -11.04 23.25
N GLU A 150 -43.11 -10.43 22.44
CA GLU A 150 -43.88 -9.22 22.80
C GLU A 150 -44.84 -9.49 23.96
N ILE A 151 -45.45 -10.68 23.98
CA ILE A 151 -46.35 -11.11 25.06
C ILE A 151 -45.69 -10.99 26.44
N TYR A 152 -44.38 -11.23 26.56
CA TYR A 152 -43.68 -11.11 27.85
C TYR A 152 -43.39 -9.66 28.21
N PHE A 153 -43.04 -8.80 27.25
CA PHE A 153 -42.82 -7.37 27.49
C PHE A 153 -44.13 -6.67 27.88
N GLU A 154 -45.22 -6.92 27.15
CA GLU A 154 -46.54 -6.38 27.42
C GLU A 154 -47.04 -6.78 28.82
N LYS A 155 -46.98 -8.08 29.15
CA LYS A 155 -47.51 -8.58 30.43
C LYS A 155 -46.64 -8.26 31.64
N SER A 156 -45.36 -7.95 31.45
CA SER A 156 -44.45 -7.56 32.53
C SER A 156 -44.34 -6.04 32.73
N ASN A 157 -45.09 -5.22 31.99
CA ASN A 157 -45.00 -3.75 31.99
C ASN A 157 -43.57 -3.22 31.77
N LYS A 158 -42.75 -3.93 30.99
CA LYS A 158 -41.39 -3.50 30.64
C LYS A 158 -41.36 -2.98 29.21
N GLY A 159 -41.01 -1.70 29.04
CA GLY A 159 -40.86 -1.10 27.72
C GLY A 159 -39.69 -1.72 26.96
N ARG A 160 -39.94 -2.14 25.71
CA ARG A 160 -38.89 -2.47 24.75
C ARG A 160 -38.19 -1.17 24.35
N LEU A 161 -36.86 -1.16 24.33
CA LEU A 161 -36.14 -0.14 23.55
C LEU A 161 -36.46 -0.42 22.08
N ASN A 162 -37.39 0.35 21.50
CA ASN A 162 -37.83 0.20 20.11
C ASN A 162 -36.63 0.30 19.16
N TYR A 163 -36.27 -0.83 18.56
CA TYR A 163 -35.40 -0.93 17.38
C TYR A 163 -36.21 -1.08 16.09
N ASP A 164 -37.53 -0.79 16.11
CA ASP A 164 -38.48 -1.08 15.02
C ASP A 164 -38.35 -0.16 13.78
N ASN A 165 -37.22 0.53 13.63
CA ASN A 165 -36.87 1.24 12.39
C ASN A 165 -35.62 0.68 11.70
N VAL A 166 -35.17 -0.52 12.07
CA VAL A 166 -34.25 -1.29 11.24
C VAL A 166 -35.11 -2.18 10.36
N LYS A 167 -35.23 -1.87 9.06
CA LYS A 167 -35.63 -2.86 8.07
C LYS A 167 -34.78 -4.11 8.34
N GLU A 168 -35.39 -5.24 8.67
CA GLU A 168 -34.70 -6.53 8.61
C GLU A 168 -34.15 -6.67 7.20
N PHE A 169 -32.86 -6.41 7.04
CA PHE A 169 -32.09 -6.86 5.91
C PHE A 169 -31.73 -8.31 6.24
N ASP A 170 -32.71 -9.21 6.20
CA ASP A 170 -32.45 -10.63 5.98
C ASP A 170 -32.03 -10.76 4.52
N ASP A 171 -30.81 -10.32 4.22
CA ASP A 171 -30.12 -10.72 3.01
C ASP A 171 -29.43 -12.05 3.33
N PRO A 172 -29.95 -13.20 2.84
CA PRO A 172 -29.35 -14.51 3.10
C PRO A 172 -27.92 -14.67 2.55
N GLN A 173 -27.37 -13.63 1.89
CA GLN A 173 -26.02 -13.61 1.32
C GLN A 173 -24.91 -13.22 2.31
N ILE A 174 -25.25 -12.58 3.44
CA ILE A 174 -24.25 -12.06 4.39
C ILE A 174 -24.61 -12.45 5.83
N ASP A 175 -23.83 -13.38 6.39
CA ASP A 175 -23.92 -13.77 7.79
C ASP A 175 -22.89 -12.99 8.63
N ILE A 176 -23.27 -12.55 9.83
CA ILE A 176 -22.35 -11.90 10.77
C ILE A 176 -22.23 -12.73 12.04
N LEU A 177 -21.06 -13.35 12.25
CA LEU A 177 -20.76 -14.20 13.39
C LEU A 177 -19.76 -13.52 14.34
N LYS A 178 -20.03 -13.57 15.64
CA LYS A 178 -19.06 -13.16 16.66
C LYS A 178 -18.19 -14.35 17.04
N VAL A 179 -16.89 -14.25 16.82
CA VAL A 179 -15.94 -15.34 17.09
C VAL A 179 -14.76 -14.80 17.88
N SER A 180 -14.31 -15.54 18.91
CA SER A 180 -13.10 -15.15 19.64
C SER A 180 -11.85 -15.31 18.78
N VAL A 181 -10.82 -14.51 19.05
CA VAL A 181 -9.56 -14.55 18.31
C VAL A 181 -8.96 -15.95 18.35
N GLY A 182 -8.96 -16.61 19.51
CA GLY A 182 -8.43 -17.97 19.66
C GLY A 182 -9.15 -18.99 18.79
N ASN A 183 -10.49 -19.04 18.89
CA ASN A 183 -11.32 -19.99 18.16
C ASN A 183 -11.32 -19.78 16.64
N LEU A 184 -10.88 -18.62 16.16
CA LEU A 184 -10.68 -18.38 14.73
C LEU A 184 -9.25 -18.68 14.31
N VAL A 185 -8.28 -18.08 15.01
CA VAL A 185 -6.86 -18.04 14.60
C VAL A 185 -6.13 -19.33 14.92
N LEU A 186 -6.36 -19.97 16.08
CA LEU A 186 -5.60 -21.14 16.51
C LEU A 186 -6.28 -22.49 16.24
N ASP A 187 -7.59 -22.48 15.95
CA ASP A 187 -8.37 -23.70 15.65
C ASP A 187 -7.69 -24.57 14.57
N LYS A 188 -7.40 -25.83 14.92
CA LYS A 188 -6.68 -26.79 14.06
C LYS A 188 -7.39 -27.14 12.75
N ASN A 189 -8.68 -26.85 12.66
CA ASN A 189 -9.53 -27.16 11.52
C ASN A 189 -9.80 -25.96 10.61
N LYS A 190 -9.26 -24.77 10.92
CA LYS A 190 -9.47 -23.54 10.13
C LYS A 190 -8.17 -23.08 9.48
N PHE A 191 -8.16 -22.96 8.15
CA PHE A 191 -6.98 -22.64 7.34
C PHE A 191 -7.21 -21.34 6.58
N PHE A 192 -6.29 -20.39 6.64
CA PHE A 192 -6.46 -19.08 6.01
C PHE A 192 -5.83 -19.04 4.62
N ILE A 193 -6.60 -18.56 3.65
CA ILE A 193 -6.13 -18.24 2.31
C ILE A 193 -6.17 -16.72 2.15
N ILE A 194 -5.02 -16.10 1.94
CA ILE A 194 -4.89 -14.68 1.64
C ILE A 194 -4.83 -14.50 0.12
N PRO A 195 -5.86 -13.90 -0.49
CA PRO A 195 -5.93 -13.74 -1.93
C PRO A 195 -4.89 -12.75 -2.48
N PRO A 196 -4.54 -12.87 -3.77
CA PRO A 196 -3.52 -12.04 -4.42
C PRO A 196 -3.83 -10.53 -4.51
N TYR A 197 -5.11 -10.15 -4.48
CA TYR A 197 -5.57 -8.75 -4.47
C TYR A 197 -5.41 -8.08 -3.10
N GLN A 198 -5.07 -8.85 -2.07
CA GLN A 198 -4.71 -8.27 -0.79
C GLN A 198 -3.33 -7.62 -0.87
N ARG A 199 -3.05 -6.74 0.08
CA ARG A 199 -1.71 -6.15 0.26
C ARG A 199 -0.87 -6.96 1.25
N ASP A 200 0.44 -6.74 1.19
CA ASP A 200 1.38 -7.31 2.16
C ASP A 200 1.10 -6.84 3.61
N TYR A 201 1.68 -7.52 4.59
CA TYR A 201 1.60 -7.12 5.99
C TYR A 201 2.23 -5.74 6.23
N ARG A 202 1.51 -4.84 6.90
CA ARG A 202 1.80 -3.39 7.01
C ARG A 202 1.51 -2.80 8.40
N TRP A 203 1.10 -3.58 9.40
CA TRP A 203 1.07 -3.07 10.78
C TRP A 203 2.48 -2.73 11.25
N THR A 204 2.64 -1.58 11.88
CA THR A 204 3.85 -1.06 12.51
C THR A 204 3.86 -1.42 14.00
N ILE A 205 4.96 -1.07 14.65
CA ILE A 205 5.10 -1.24 16.10
C ILE A 205 4.04 -0.44 16.87
N ASP A 206 3.59 0.71 16.37
CA ASP A 206 2.57 1.53 17.04
C ASP A 206 1.24 0.78 17.16
N GLU A 207 0.80 0.15 16.07
CA GLU A 207 -0.43 -0.66 16.04
C GLU A 207 -0.28 -1.93 16.91
N CYS A 208 0.89 -2.56 16.90
CA CYS A 208 1.21 -3.67 17.80
C CYS A 208 1.23 -3.27 19.28
N SER A 209 1.77 -2.08 19.59
CA SER A 209 1.85 -1.53 20.94
C SER A 209 0.46 -1.22 21.49
N GLU A 210 -0.39 -0.60 20.67
CA GLU A 210 -1.77 -0.32 21.04
C GLU A 210 -2.54 -1.62 21.34
N LEU A 211 -2.39 -2.64 20.50
CA LEU A 211 -2.99 -3.95 20.74
C LEU A 211 -2.51 -4.56 22.06
N LEU A 212 -1.19 -4.64 22.27
CA LEU A 212 -0.64 -5.26 23.48
C LEU A 212 -1.08 -4.52 24.74
N LYS A 213 -1.05 -3.17 24.70
CA LYS A 213 -1.51 -2.33 25.80
C LYS A 213 -2.97 -2.59 26.15
N GLN A 214 -3.85 -2.69 25.14
CA GLN A 214 -5.27 -3.01 25.38
C GLN A 214 -5.47 -4.38 26.04
N ILE A 215 -4.63 -5.37 25.71
CA ILE A 215 -4.68 -6.69 26.35
C ILE A 215 -4.26 -6.57 27.81
N ILE A 216 -3.10 -5.95 28.08
CA ILE A 216 -2.54 -5.80 29.43
C ILE A 216 -3.49 -5.00 30.34
N ASP A 217 -4.01 -3.88 29.85
CA ASP A 217 -4.89 -3.00 30.63
C ASP A 217 -6.20 -3.70 31.04
N LYS A 218 -6.63 -4.71 30.28
CA LYS A 218 -7.93 -5.38 30.46
C LYS A 218 -7.86 -6.85 30.89
N MET A 219 -6.68 -7.46 30.97
CA MET A 219 -6.56 -8.91 31.24
C MET A 219 -7.13 -9.37 32.58
N ASN A 220 -7.27 -8.45 33.55
CA ASN A 220 -7.90 -8.70 34.85
C ASN A 220 -9.42 -8.40 34.87
N SER A 221 -10.00 -8.01 33.73
CA SER A 221 -11.43 -7.75 33.58
C SER A 221 -12.16 -8.95 32.97
N ASN A 222 -13.47 -9.01 33.17
CA ASN A 222 -14.35 -9.97 32.50
C ASN A 222 -14.97 -9.43 31.20
N GLU A 223 -14.52 -8.25 30.74
CA GLU A 223 -15.07 -7.58 29.56
C GLU A 223 -14.69 -8.29 28.25
N LEU A 224 -15.62 -8.29 27.30
CA LEU A 224 -15.32 -8.63 25.90
C LEU A 224 -14.72 -7.40 25.21
N VAL A 225 -13.61 -7.60 24.50
CA VAL A 225 -12.93 -6.55 23.74
C VAL A 225 -13.18 -6.76 22.25
N TYR A 226 -13.74 -5.76 21.59
CA TYR A 226 -13.95 -5.82 20.15
C TYR A 226 -12.64 -5.56 19.40
N PHE A 227 -12.16 -6.54 18.63
CA PHE A 227 -10.90 -6.42 17.89
C PHE A 227 -11.09 -5.89 16.46
N GLY A 228 -12.30 -6.00 15.92
CA GLY A 228 -12.63 -5.52 14.59
C GLY A 228 -13.44 -6.52 13.78
N SER A 229 -13.67 -6.19 12.51
CA SER A 229 -14.34 -7.06 11.56
C SER A 229 -13.36 -7.84 10.70
N ILE A 230 -13.80 -9.01 10.23
CA ILE A 230 -13.14 -9.83 9.23
C ILE A 230 -14.18 -10.14 8.16
N ALA A 231 -13.85 -9.95 6.88
CA ALA A 231 -14.70 -10.37 5.78
C ALA A 231 -14.07 -11.61 5.13
N CYS A 232 -14.85 -12.68 4.93
CA CYS A 232 -14.30 -13.92 4.39
C CYS A 232 -15.34 -14.83 3.73
N LYS A 233 -14.86 -15.86 3.03
CA LYS A 233 -15.67 -16.99 2.55
C LYS A 233 -15.18 -18.27 3.21
N TYR A 234 -16.11 -19.11 3.64
CA TYR A 234 -15.84 -20.44 4.17
C TYR A 234 -16.05 -21.49 3.08
N THR A 235 -15.06 -22.34 2.86
CA THR A 235 -15.14 -23.48 1.96
C THR A 235 -14.68 -24.74 2.66
N ASN A 236 -15.41 -25.83 2.51
CA ASN A 236 -14.97 -27.13 3.03
C ASN A 236 -13.75 -27.61 2.23
N VAL A 237 -12.75 -28.15 2.91
CA VAL A 237 -11.60 -28.76 2.23
C VAL A 237 -12.06 -30.01 1.47
N PRO A 238 -11.68 -30.16 0.18
CA PRO A 238 -12.00 -31.37 -0.58
C PRO A 238 -11.48 -32.61 0.16
N ASN A 239 -12.38 -33.59 0.38
CA ASN A 239 -12.12 -34.86 1.07
C ASN A 239 -11.88 -34.79 2.59
N ASP A 240 -12.02 -33.64 3.24
CA ASP A 240 -11.93 -33.51 4.71
C ASP A 240 -12.99 -32.53 5.23
N ARG A 241 -14.18 -33.07 5.55
CA ARG A 241 -15.38 -32.26 5.90
C ARG A 241 -15.26 -31.56 7.26
N ASP A 242 -14.28 -31.92 8.07
CA ASP A 242 -14.04 -31.30 9.36
C ASP A 242 -13.08 -30.10 9.26
N LYS A 243 -12.49 -29.86 8.07
CA LYS A 243 -11.58 -28.74 7.80
C LYS A 243 -12.21 -27.67 6.91
N PHE A 244 -11.96 -26.42 7.26
CA PHE A 244 -12.47 -25.24 6.58
C PHE A 244 -11.31 -24.39 6.06
N GLU A 245 -11.34 -24.10 4.77
CA GLU A 245 -10.58 -23.01 4.18
C GLU A 245 -11.37 -21.70 4.33
N ILE A 246 -10.69 -20.70 4.89
CA ILE A 246 -11.21 -19.36 5.13
C ILE A 246 -10.46 -18.42 4.19
N LYS A 247 -11.10 -18.08 3.08
CA LYS A 247 -10.55 -17.11 2.14
C LYS A 247 -10.82 -15.69 2.66
N LEU A 248 -9.77 -14.96 3.03
CA LEU A 248 -9.89 -13.62 3.61
C LEU A 248 -10.14 -12.55 2.54
N ILE A 249 -11.31 -11.92 2.60
CA ILE A 249 -11.67 -10.74 1.80
C ILE A 249 -11.22 -9.45 2.50
N ASP A 250 -11.26 -9.37 3.83
CA ASP A 250 -10.68 -8.26 4.61
C ASP A 250 -10.30 -8.75 6.02
N GLY A 251 -9.40 -8.04 6.70
CA GLY A 251 -8.96 -8.39 8.05
C GLY A 251 -7.66 -9.20 8.13
N GLN A 252 -6.97 -9.42 7.01
CA GLN A 252 -5.66 -10.10 6.96
C GLN A 252 -4.66 -9.57 7.98
N GLN A 253 -4.56 -8.24 8.14
CA GLN A 253 -3.58 -7.62 9.03
C GLN A 253 -3.79 -8.09 10.47
N ARG A 254 -5.04 -8.13 10.94
CA ARG A 254 -5.40 -8.59 12.30
C ARG A 254 -5.08 -10.08 12.49
N ILE A 255 -5.47 -10.94 11.54
CA ILE A 255 -5.15 -12.37 11.59
C ILE A 255 -3.64 -12.61 11.64
N THR A 256 -2.89 -11.91 10.79
CA THR A 256 -1.43 -12.01 10.74
C THR A 256 -0.80 -11.58 12.07
N THR A 257 -1.21 -10.43 12.62
CA THR A 257 -0.67 -9.97 13.90
C THR A 257 -1.04 -10.90 15.04
N SER A 258 -2.26 -11.45 15.07
CA SER A 258 -2.65 -12.44 16.08
C SER A 258 -1.74 -13.68 16.05
N LEU A 259 -1.44 -14.21 14.86
CA LEU A 259 -0.50 -15.32 14.71
C LEU A 259 0.90 -14.97 15.25
N ILE A 260 1.40 -13.77 14.93
CA ILE A 260 2.71 -13.29 15.40
C ILE A 260 2.72 -13.14 16.93
N LEU A 261 1.66 -12.57 17.53
CA LEU A 261 1.55 -12.41 18.98
C LEU A 261 1.47 -13.76 19.70
N PHE A 262 0.63 -14.69 19.21
CA PHE A 262 0.56 -16.05 19.78
C PHE A 262 1.88 -16.79 19.68
N LYS A 263 2.62 -16.60 18.58
CA LYS A 263 3.97 -17.15 18.42
C LYS A 263 4.95 -16.56 19.43
N ALA A 264 4.93 -15.24 19.64
CA ALA A 264 5.77 -14.60 20.65
C ALA A 264 5.45 -15.09 22.07
N LEU A 265 4.16 -15.24 22.41
CA LEU A 265 3.71 -15.82 23.67
C LEU A 265 4.24 -17.25 23.84
N PHE A 266 4.04 -18.11 22.84
CA PHE A 266 4.53 -19.49 22.85
C PHE A 266 6.05 -19.57 23.08
N ASP A 267 6.84 -18.77 22.35
CA ASP A 267 8.29 -18.81 22.45
C ASP A 267 8.80 -18.34 23.82
N VAL A 268 8.18 -17.29 24.39
CA VAL A 268 8.53 -16.79 25.73
C VAL A 268 8.14 -17.80 26.81
N MET A 269 6.92 -18.33 26.75
CA MET A 269 6.43 -19.36 27.68
C MET A 269 7.32 -20.61 27.63
N LYS A 270 7.61 -21.12 26.43
CA LYS A 270 8.41 -22.34 26.26
C LYS A 270 9.83 -22.19 26.78
N ARG A 271 10.42 -21.01 26.58
CA ARG A 271 11.75 -20.70 27.14
C ARG A 271 11.71 -20.69 28.67
N LYS A 272 10.72 -20.04 29.27
CA LYS A 272 10.58 -19.96 30.74
C LYS A 272 10.26 -21.30 31.37
N GLU A 273 9.41 -22.11 30.74
CA GLU A 273 9.13 -23.49 31.16
C GLU A 273 10.43 -24.32 31.27
N LEU A 274 11.32 -24.21 30.26
CA LEU A 274 12.63 -24.87 30.25
C LEU A 274 13.63 -24.30 31.26
N GLU A 275 13.60 -22.98 31.51
CA GLU A 275 14.50 -22.29 32.45
C GLU A 275 14.08 -22.50 33.92
N GLU A 276 12.77 -22.45 34.21
CA GLU A 276 12.20 -22.47 35.56
C GLU A 276 11.91 -23.91 36.05
N ASN A 277 12.00 -24.94 35.18
CA ASN A 277 11.66 -26.34 35.49
C ASN A 277 10.28 -26.47 36.19
N ASN A 278 9.32 -25.65 35.79
CA ASN A 278 8.03 -25.54 36.47
C ASN A 278 7.11 -26.69 36.06
N ILE A 279 7.07 -27.74 36.89
CA ILE A 279 6.27 -28.96 36.66
C ILE A 279 4.75 -28.69 36.63
N ASN A 280 4.30 -27.55 37.16
CA ASN A 280 2.87 -27.21 37.26
C ASN A 280 2.35 -26.36 36.09
N PHE A 281 3.21 -25.93 35.17
CA PHE A 281 2.80 -25.19 33.98
C PHE A 281 2.56 -26.17 32.83
N GLU A 282 1.38 -26.12 32.23
CA GLU A 282 1.05 -26.89 31.02
C GLU A 282 0.84 -25.93 29.85
N MET A 283 1.65 -26.08 28.81
CA MET A 283 1.53 -25.27 27.61
C MET A 283 0.18 -25.52 26.92
N PRO A 284 -0.55 -24.48 26.48
CA PRO A 284 -1.82 -24.67 25.79
C PRO A 284 -1.70 -25.53 24.52
N ASP A 285 -2.58 -26.54 24.39
CA ASP A 285 -2.59 -27.51 23.27
C ASP A 285 -2.62 -26.84 21.89
N ASP A 286 -3.41 -25.78 21.73
CA ASP A 286 -3.53 -25.07 20.45
C ASP A 286 -2.21 -24.40 20.03
N LEU A 287 -1.43 -23.89 20.99
CA LEU A 287 -0.12 -23.31 20.73
C LEU A 287 0.92 -24.39 20.44
N LEU A 288 0.90 -25.49 21.21
CA LEU A 288 1.75 -26.66 20.98
C LEU A 288 1.54 -27.22 19.58
N TRP A 289 0.30 -27.49 19.21
CA TRP A 289 -0.05 -28.00 17.90
C TRP A 289 0.50 -27.09 16.81
N LEU A 290 0.25 -25.78 16.86
CA LEU A 290 0.62 -24.91 15.76
C LEU A 290 2.14 -24.63 15.68
N PHE A 291 2.78 -24.32 16.81
CA PHE A 291 4.12 -23.73 16.84
C PHE A 291 5.23 -24.65 17.32
N ASP A 292 4.92 -25.80 17.92
CA ASP A 292 5.98 -26.70 18.35
C ASP A 292 6.78 -27.24 17.18
N TYR A 293 8.08 -27.50 17.39
CA TYR A 293 8.96 -27.94 16.31
C TYR A 293 8.43 -29.22 15.64
N LYS A 294 7.89 -30.15 16.43
CA LYS A 294 7.40 -31.44 15.93
C LYS A 294 6.27 -31.97 16.81
N ASP A 295 5.11 -32.17 16.18
CA ASP A 295 3.94 -32.81 16.80
C ASP A 295 3.53 -34.02 15.96
N ASN A 296 3.33 -35.17 16.59
CA ASN A 296 2.89 -36.42 15.94
C ASN A 296 3.63 -36.78 14.63
N GLY A 297 4.95 -36.53 14.58
CA GLY A 297 5.78 -36.82 13.40
C GLY A 297 5.76 -35.74 12.32
N VAL A 298 4.89 -34.73 12.42
CA VAL A 298 4.78 -33.60 11.50
C VAL A 298 5.58 -32.42 12.04
N TYR A 299 6.31 -31.72 11.17
CA TYR A 299 7.02 -30.49 11.53
C TYR A 299 6.08 -29.28 11.48
N SER A 300 6.29 -28.29 12.35
CA SER A 300 5.47 -27.06 12.35
C SER A 300 5.52 -26.32 11.01
N GLU A 301 6.64 -26.35 10.27
CA GLU A 301 6.71 -25.73 8.95
C GLU A 301 5.58 -26.19 8.02
N LYS A 302 5.28 -27.50 8.01
CA LYS A 302 4.17 -28.04 7.23
C LYS A 302 2.83 -27.51 7.73
N ARG A 303 2.60 -27.53 9.05
CA ARG A 303 1.35 -27.05 9.66
C ARG A 303 1.13 -25.55 9.45
N ILE A 304 2.18 -24.73 9.55
CA ILE A 304 2.14 -23.29 9.29
C ILE A 304 1.80 -23.02 7.83
N ASN A 305 2.45 -23.72 6.89
CA ASN A 305 2.20 -23.55 5.46
C ASN A 305 0.79 -24.00 5.06
N GLU A 306 0.20 -24.99 5.75
CA GLU A 306 -1.21 -25.34 5.61
C GLU A 306 -2.11 -24.27 6.25
N LYS A 307 -1.80 -23.86 7.50
CA LYS A 307 -2.59 -22.92 8.31
C LYS A 307 -2.76 -21.54 7.66
N TYR A 308 -1.73 -21.04 7.00
CA TYR A 308 -1.70 -19.69 6.46
C TYR A 308 -1.01 -19.64 5.10
N GLN A 309 -1.82 -19.58 4.04
CA GLN A 309 -1.37 -19.50 2.66
C GLN A 309 -1.50 -18.07 2.15
N ASN A 310 -0.38 -17.44 1.82
CA ASN A 310 -0.36 -16.06 1.37
C ASN A 310 0.05 -15.89 -0.10
N TYR A 311 -0.87 -15.34 -0.91
CA TYR A 311 -0.67 -15.12 -2.35
C TYR A 311 -0.51 -13.65 -2.75
N THR A 312 -0.31 -12.72 -1.80
CA THR A 312 -0.22 -11.26 -2.07
C THR A 312 0.94 -10.87 -2.96
N THR A 313 2.05 -11.60 -2.89
CA THR A 313 3.33 -11.21 -3.48
C THR A 313 4.22 -12.41 -3.80
N ASP A 314 5.08 -12.24 -4.82
CA ASP A 314 6.21 -13.12 -5.13
C ASP A 314 7.47 -12.73 -4.33
N ARG A 315 7.36 -11.75 -3.41
CA ARG A 315 8.45 -11.44 -2.48
C ARG A 315 8.62 -12.57 -1.49
N LYS A 316 9.58 -13.44 -1.80
CA LYS A 316 10.16 -14.41 -0.86
C LYS A 316 10.33 -13.82 0.53
N SER A 317 10.91 -12.64 0.69
CA SER A 317 11.17 -12.05 2.02
C SER A 317 9.93 -11.83 2.91
N THR A 318 8.77 -11.40 2.39
CA THR A 318 7.59 -11.12 3.22
C THR A 318 6.79 -12.38 3.54
N THR A 319 6.53 -13.21 2.53
CA THR A 319 5.80 -14.49 2.71
C THR A 319 6.66 -15.52 3.44
N GLU A 320 7.96 -15.64 3.11
CA GLU A 320 8.89 -16.44 3.90
C GLU A 320 9.10 -15.84 5.28
N GLY A 321 9.03 -14.51 5.45
CA GLY A 321 9.16 -13.88 6.76
C GLY A 321 8.14 -14.38 7.77
N ILE A 322 6.87 -14.46 7.38
CA ILE A 322 5.82 -15.04 8.24
C ILE A 322 6.08 -16.53 8.49
N SER A 323 6.35 -17.32 7.44
CA SER A 323 6.59 -18.77 7.59
C SER A 323 7.81 -19.07 8.48
N ILE A 324 8.90 -18.33 8.31
CA ILE A 324 10.14 -18.44 9.11
C ILE A 324 9.89 -18.03 10.56
N ILE A 325 9.12 -16.96 10.81
CA ILE A 325 8.81 -16.50 12.18
C ILE A 325 7.85 -17.45 12.91
N LEU A 326 6.87 -18.02 12.21
CA LEU A 326 5.85 -18.84 12.86
C LEU A 326 6.32 -20.28 13.10
N ARG A 327 7.29 -20.81 12.35
CA ARG A 327 7.74 -22.19 12.56
C ARG A 327 8.39 -22.39 13.94
N GLY A 328 8.27 -23.61 14.45
CA GLY A 328 9.00 -24.06 15.62
C GLY A 328 10.48 -24.30 15.30
N TYR A 329 11.28 -24.39 16.36
CA TYR A 329 12.72 -24.67 16.28
C TYR A 329 13.12 -25.67 17.37
N ASN A 330 14.12 -26.49 17.07
CA ASN A 330 14.78 -27.35 18.04
C ASN A 330 15.98 -26.67 18.72
N ASN A 331 16.57 -25.67 18.07
CA ASN A 331 17.69 -24.87 18.58
C ASN A 331 17.41 -23.38 18.40
N ARG A 332 17.26 -22.66 19.52
CA ARG A 332 16.94 -21.22 19.51
C ARG A 332 18.05 -20.36 18.92
N ALA A 333 19.31 -20.64 19.23
CA ALA A 333 20.43 -19.81 18.78
C ALA A 333 20.56 -19.81 17.25
N SER A 334 20.47 -21.00 16.63
CA SER A 334 20.47 -21.14 15.17
C SER A 334 19.26 -20.46 14.52
N TYR A 335 18.10 -20.51 15.17
CA TYR A 335 16.87 -19.88 14.69
C TYR A 335 16.96 -18.36 14.73
N ASP A 336 17.43 -17.79 15.85
CA ASP A 336 17.62 -16.35 16.02
C ASP A 336 18.69 -15.81 15.05
N GLU A 337 19.74 -16.57 14.79
CA GLU A 337 20.75 -16.22 13.78
C GLU A 337 20.16 -16.23 12.36
N GLU A 338 19.42 -17.27 11.99
CA GLU A 338 18.78 -17.36 10.68
C GLU A 338 17.79 -16.22 10.43
N ILE A 339 16.93 -15.93 11.41
CA ILE A 339 15.98 -14.81 11.33
C ILE A 339 16.72 -13.49 11.19
N ARG A 340 17.76 -13.26 12.01
CA ARG A 340 18.54 -12.02 11.94
C ARG A 340 19.20 -11.85 10.57
N ILE A 341 19.75 -12.91 9.99
CA ILE A 341 20.40 -12.88 8.68
C ILE A 341 19.37 -12.67 7.56
N LYS A 342 18.27 -13.44 7.57
CA LYS A 342 17.29 -13.46 6.47
C LYS A 342 16.27 -12.32 6.53
N LEU A 343 15.98 -11.77 7.72
CA LEU A 343 14.85 -10.86 7.96
C LEU A 343 15.23 -9.51 8.60
N SER A 344 16.52 -9.13 8.63
CA SER A 344 17.03 -7.87 9.24
C SER A 344 16.38 -6.55 8.80
N LYS A 345 15.46 -6.56 7.83
CA LYS A 345 14.66 -5.40 7.36
C LYS A 345 13.21 -5.80 7.03
N ASN A 346 12.58 -6.59 7.90
CA ASN A 346 11.22 -7.09 7.66
C ASN A 346 10.27 -6.69 8.81
N GLN A 347 9.15 -6.04 8.45
CA GLN A 347 8.11 -5.61 9.39
C GLN A 347 7.56 -6.75 10.26
N VAL A 348 7.48 -7.97 9.73
CA VAL A 348 7.03 -9.15 10.47
C VAL A 348 8.01 -9.48 11.60
N TYR A 349 9.31 -9.41 11.32
CA TYR A 349 10.36 -9.63 12.31
C TYR A 349 10.34 -8.53 13.38
N ASP A 350 10.26 -7.26 12.96
CA ASP A 350 10.25 -6.13 13.90
C ASP A 350 9.08 -6.23 14.89
N ASN A 351 7.89 -6.58 14.40
CA ASN A 351 6.71 -6.73 15.24
C ASN A 351 6.78 -8.00 16.13
N TYR A 352 7.31 -9.11 15.63
CA TYR A 352 7.56 -10.30 16.45
C TYR A 352 8.54 -9.99 17.59
N MET A 353 9.65 -9.31 17.27
CA MET A 353 10.65 -8.93 18.25
C MET A 353 10.12 -7.92 19.25
N TYR A 354 9.25 -7.00 18.82
CA TYR A 354 8.54 -6.11 19.74
C TYR A 354 7.74 -6.92 20.77
N PHE A 355 6.81 -7.78 20.33
CA PHE A 355 6.03 -8.60 21.27
C PHE A 355 6.91 -9.48 22.15
N TYR A 356 7.91 -10.16 21.58
CA TYR A 356 8.83 -11.00 22.35
C TYR A 356 9.56 -10.19 23.44
N ASN A 357 10.02 -8.97 23.12
CA ASN A 357 10.74 -8.13 24.06
C ASN A 357 9.87 -7.54 25.16
N GLU A 358 8.61 -7.23 24.88
CA GLU A 358 7.67 -6.76 25.91
C GLU A 358 7.22 -7.91 26.82
N LEU A 359 7.04 -9.12 26.28
CA LEU A 359 6.54 -10.28 27.03
C LEU A 359 7.63 -10.99 27.84
N LYS A 360 8.91 -10.89 27.46
CA LYS A 360 9.99 -11.72 28.05
C LYS A 360 10.20 -11.52 29.56
N SER A 361 9.83 -10.36 30.10
CA SER A 361 9.97 -10.03 31.52
C SER A 361 8.79 -10.51 32.38
N GLU A 362 7.66 -10.83 31.77
CA GLU A 362 6.44 -11.23 32.48
C GLU A 362 6.58 -12.63 33.11
N SER A 363 5.81 -12.89 34.17
CA SER A 363 5.77 -14.21 34.82
C SER A 363 5.02 -15.23 33.95
N LEU A 364 5.27 -16.54 34.13
CA LEU A 364 4.49 -17.58 33.43
C LEU A 364 2.98 -17.46 33.70
N GLU A 365 2.61 -17.11 34.93
CA GLU A 365 1.21 -16.91 35.34
C GLU A 365 0.56 -15.73 34.60
N ASP A 366 1.27 -14.60 34.49
CA ASP A 366 0.75 -13.41 33.79
C ASP A 366 0.68 -13.63 32.28
N LEU A 367 1.66 -14.33 31.70
CA LEU A 367 1.61 -14.76 30.30
C LEU A 367 0.41 -15.67 30.03
N GLU A 368 0.10 -16.60 30.95
CA GLU A 368 -1.06 -17.48 30.84
C GLU A 368 -2.38 -16.71 30.93
N LYS A 369 -2.49 -15.74 31.85
CA LYS A 369 -3.64 -14.83 31.94
C LYS A 369 -3.82 -14.03 30.65
N LEU A 370 -2.73 -13.46 30.14
CA LEU A 370 -2.72 -12.70 28.90
C LEU A 370 -3.17 -13.56 27.72
N TYR A 371 -2.62 -14.77 27.58
CA TYR A 371 -3.05 -15.74 26.56
C TYR A 371 -4.54 -16.06 26.67
N LYS A 372 -5.03 -16.46 27.86
CA LYS A 372 -6.44 -16.81 28.07
C LYS A 372 -7.38 -15.63 27.78
N PHE A 373 -6.98 -14.42 28.16
CA PHE A 373 -7.75 -13.23 27.89
C PHE A 373 -7.80 -12.92 26.39
N TYR A 374 -6.65 -12.89 25.70
CA TYR A 374 -6.61 -12.62 24.27
C TYR A 374 -7.32 -13.71 23.45
N TYR A 375 -7.16 -14.98 23.83
CA TYR A 375 -7.82 -16.12 23.19
C TYR A 375 -9.36 -16.02 23.29
N ASN A 376 -9.90 -15.74 24.48
CA ASN A 376 -11.33 -15.87 24.75
C ASN A 376 -12.12 -14.56 24.68
N LYS A 377 -11.51 -13.44 25.05
CA LYS A 377 -12.21 -12.17 25.30
C LYS A 377 -12.06 -11.16 24.18
N PHE A 378 -11.05 -11.29 23.31
CA PHE A 378 -10.99 -10.51 22.08
C PHE A 378 -11.89 -11.15 21.02
N ILE A 379 -12.83 -10.37 20.47
CA ILE A 379 -13.88 -10.86 19.57
C ILE A 379 -13.79 -10.16 18.21
N PHE A 380 -13.87 -10.96 17.14
CA PHE A 380 -14.09 -10.51 15.78
C PHE A 380 -15.58 -10.53 15.41
N SER A 381 -16.01 -9.56 14.60
CA SER A 381 -17.23 -9.68 13.79
C SER A 381 -16.85 -10.27 12.42
N CYS A 382 -17.08 -11.57 12.25
CA CYS A 382 -16.84 -12.28 10.99
C CYS A 382 -18.05 -12.11 10.08
N ILE A 383 -17.85 -11.36 9.00
CA ILE A 383 -18.79 -11.17 7.91
C ILE A 383 -18.50 -12.26 6.88
N THR A 384 -19.41 -13.20 6.73
CA THR A 384 -19.25 -14.34 5.83
C THR A 384 -20.17 -14.20 4.62
N PHE A 385 -19.59 -14.35 3.45
CA PHE A 385 -20.31 -14.28 2.17
C PHE A 385 -20.53 -15.69 1.63
N ASP A 386 -21.69 -15.96 1.06
CA ASP A 386 -21.97 -17.29 0.47
C ASP A 386 -20.95 -17.62 -0.64
N SER A 387 -20.48 -18.86 -0.59
CA SER A 387 -19.61 -19.49 -1.59
C SER A 387 -20.27 -19.59 -2.97
N ASN A 388 -21.60 -19.70 -3.04
CA ASN A 388 -22.36 -19.81 -4.29
C ASN A 388 -22.61 -18.45 -4.99
N ASP A 389 -22.21 -17.35 -4.35
CA ASP A 389 -22.53 -16.03 -4.84
C ASP A 389 -21.48 -15.47 -5.80
N ASN A 390 -21.96 -14.82 -6.86
CA ASN A 390 -21.16 -14.11 -7.87
C ASN A 390 -20.61 -12.78 -7.36
N ASN A 391 -20.69 -12.54 -6.05
CA ASN A 391 -20.15 -11.35 -5.40
C ASN A 391 -18.66 -11.19 -5.71
N ASN A 392 -18.30 -10.05 -6.30
CA ASN A 392 -16.92 -9.71 -6.59
C ASN A 392 -16.18 -9.43 -5.28
N GLU A 393 -15.42 -10.42 -4.82
CA GLU A 393 -14.63 -10.39 -3.59
C GLU A 393 -13.72 -9.16 -3.51
N MET A 394 -13.20 -8.71 -4.64
CA MET A 394 -12.31 -7.54 -4.69
C MET A 394 -13.10 -6.23 -4.56
N GLU A 395 -14.34 -6.15 -5.05
CA GLU A 395 -15.21 -4.99 -4.85
C GLU A 395 -15.62 -4.86 -3.38
N ILE A 396 -15.95 -5.99 -2.73
CA ILE A 396 -16.18 -6.03 -1.29
C ILE A 396 -14.94 -5.54 -0.55
N PHE A 397 -13.76 -6.01 -0.93
CA PHE A 397 -12.48 -5.55 -0.36
C PHE A 397 -12.26 -4.04 -0.53
N GLU A 398 -12.46 -3.50 -1.73
CA GLU A 398 -12.34 -2.05 -2.01
C GLU A 398 -13.31 -1.23 -1.14
N ASN A 399 -14.57 -1.68 -1.04
CA ASN A 399 -15.60 -1.01 -0.27
C ASN A 399 -15.33 -1.04 1.25
N LEU A 400 -14.87 -2.17 1.78
CA LEU A 400 -14.52 -2.30 3.20
C LEU A 400 -13.27 -1.48 3.56
N ASN A 401 -12.25 -1.49 2.71
CA ASN A 401 -11.02 -0.73 2.96
C ASN A 401 -11.20 0.79 2.87
N SER A 402 -12.24 1.27 2.20
CA SER A 402 -12.58 2.71 2.19
C SER A 402 -12.83 3.31 3.59
N LYS A 403 -13.02 2.46 4.62
CA LYS A 403 -13.24 2.84 6.02
C LYS A 403 -12.10 2.43 6.97
N GLY A 404 -11.07 1.73 6.47
CA GLY A 404 -9.96 1.17 7.26
C GLY A 404 -8.60 1.80 6.94
N LYS A 405 -7.48 1.07 7.13
CA LYS A 405 -6.15 1.54 6.72
C LYS A 405 -6.07 1.56 5.20
N ASP A 406 -6.05 2.75 4.61
CA ASP A 406 -6.15 2.99 3.17
C ASP A 406 -5.23 2.10 2.32
N LEU A 407 -5.75 1.66 1.17
CA LEU A 407 -4.93 1.07 0.10
C LEU A 407 -4.02 2.14 -0.50
N ASP A 408 -2.79 1.76 -0.83
CA ASP A 408 -1.91 2.62 -1.60
C ASP A 408 -2.44 2.75 -3.04
N THR A 409 -2.10 3.84 -3.74
CA THR A 409 -2.57 4.05 -5.12
C THR A 409 -2.17 2.91 -6.06
N PHE A 410 -0.99 2.33 -5.84
CA PHE A 410 -0.50 1.22 -6.66
C PHE A 410 -1.26 -0.09 -6.38
N ASP A 411 -1.54 -0.40 -5.11
CA ASP A 411 -2.35 -1.57 -4.71
C ASP A 411 -3.76 -1.50 -5.31
N MET A 412 -4.34 -0.31 -5.31
CA MET A 412 -5.66 -0.06 -5.91
C MET A 412 -5.66 -0.27 -7.44
N ILE A 413 -4.62 0.15 -8.15
CA ILE A 413 -4.51 -0.13 -9.60
C ILE A 413 -4.26 -1.61 -9.87
N LYS A 414 -3.41 -2.27 -9.08
CA LYS A 414 -3.19 -3.72 -9.14
C LYS A 414 -4.53 -4.46 -8.99
N ASN A 415 -5.31 -4.10 -7.98
CA ASN A 415 -6.60 -4.71 -7.70
C ASN A 415 -7.62 -4.45 -8.80
N TYR A 416 -7.64 -3.23 -9.33
CA TYR A 416 -8.49 -2.92 -10.47
C TYR A 416 -8.13 -3.78 -11.70
N ILE A 417 -6.85 -3.96 -12.01
CA ILE A 417 -6.39 -4.79 -13.12
C ILE A 417 -6.69 -6.28 -12.87
N PHE A 418 -6.66 -6.74 -11.63
CA PHE A 418 -7.08 -8.12 -11.31
C PHE A 418 -8.59 -8.29 -11.49
N ASN A 419 -9.37 -7.26 -11.15
CA ASN A 419 -10.81 -7.20 -11.34
C ASN A 419 -11.26 -7.20 -12.81
N THR A 420 -10.39 -6.84 -13.75
CA THR A 420 -10.74 -6.91 -15.17
C THR A 420 -10.71 -8.35 -15.69
N VAL A 421 -10.00 -9.28 -15.03
CA VAL A 421 -9.84 -10.69 -15.46
C VAL A 421 -11.09 -11.50 -15.13
N GLU A 422 -11.45 -12.44 -15.99
CA GLU A 422 -12.53 -13.40 -15.72
C GLU A 422 -12.30 -14.17 -14.40
N ILE A 423 -13.30 -14.21 -13.52
CA ILE A 423 -13.10 -14.60 -12.11
C ILE A 423 -12.65 -16.05 -11.92
N ASN A 424 -13.12 -17.00 -12.74
CA ASN A 424 -12.71 -18.39 -12.62
C ASN A 424 -11.29 -18.58 -13.16
N LEU A 425 -10.96 -17.91 -14.26
CA LEU A 425 -9.60 -17.85 -14.78
C LEU A 425 -8.64 -17.30 -13.73
N PHE A 426 -8.95 -16.16 -13.12
CA PHE A 426 -8.15 -15.56 -12.05
C PHE A 426 -7.99 -16.49 -10.85
N ARG A 427 -9.06 -17.18 -10.42
CA ARG A 427 -8.99 -18.17 -9.34
C ARG A 427 -8.03 -19.31 -9.67
N SER A 428 -8.09 -19.84 -10.89
CA SER A 428 -7.25 -20.96 -11.32
C SER A 428 -5.76 -20.61 -11.52
N LYS A 429 -5.46 -19.35 -11.89
CA LYS A 429 -4.11 -18.88 -12.26
C LYS A 429 -3.63 -17.66 -11.48
N SER A 430 -4.11 -17.51 -10.24
CA SER A 430 -3.86 -16.33 -9.42
C SER A 430 -2.36 -16.04 -9.22
N LYS A 431 -1.54 -17.07 -9.05
CA LYS A 431 -0.09 -16.94 -8.88
C LYS A 431 0.57 -16.41 -10.15
N GLU A 432 0.21 -16.96 -11.30
CA GLU A 432 0.73 -16.55 -12.60
C GLU A 432 0.40 -15.09 -12.89
N PHE A 433 -0.83 -14.66 -12.60
CA PHE A 433 -1.24 -13.26 -12.76
C PHE A 433 -0.47 -12.30 -11.85
N VAL A 434 -0.24 -12.67 -10.58
CA VAL A 434 0.59 -11.89 -9.65
C VAL A 434 2.04 -11.83 -10.13
N MET A 435 2.59 -12.95 -10.60
CA MET A 435 3.96 -13.03 -11.10
C MET A 435 4.13 -12.15 -12.32
N GLU A 436 3.20 -12.19 -13.28
CA GLU A 436 3.30 -11.35 -14.48
C GLU A 436 3.20 -9.87 -14.15
N PHE A 437 2.26 -9.47 -13.27
CA PHE A 437 2.21 -8.09 -12.82
C PHE A 437 3.53 -7.68 -12.14
N SER A 438 4.00 -8.51 -11.21
CA SER A 438 5.22 -8.26 -10.44
C SER A 438 6.49 -8.27 -11.29
N LYS A 439 6.47 -8.85 -12.50
CA LYS A 439 7.59 -8.83 -13.46
C LYS A 439 7.96 -7.40 -13.85
N TYR A 440 6.97 -6.52 -14.02
CA TYR A 440 7.18 -5.17 -14.55
C TYR A 440 7.31 -4.11 -13.47
N PHE A 441 6.51 -4.20 -12.41
CA PHE A 441 6.41 -3.12 -11.43
C PHE A 441 7.28 -3.37 -10.19
N ARG A 442 8.53 -2.93 -10.27
CA ARG A 442 9.47 -2.98 -9.15
C ARG A 442 10.27 -1.68 -9.06
N LEU A 443 10.02 -0.87 -8.03
CA LEU A 443 10.79 0.34 -7.73
C LEU A 443 12.15 0.06 -7.08
N SER A 444 12.37 -1.12 -6.47
CA SER A 444 13.67 -1.42 -5.85
C SER A 444 14.78 -1.45 -6.90
N THR A 445 15.86 -0.76 -6.57
CA THR A 445 17.16 -0.86 -7.24
C THR A 445 18.17 -1.37 -6.21
N THR A 446 19.19 -2.06 -6.68
CA THR A 446 20.08 -2.96 -5.93
C THR A 446 20.91 -2.35 -4.78
N LYS A 447 20.65 -1.13 -4.27
CA LYS A 447 21.39 -0.59 -3.09
C LYS A 447 20.61 0.28 -2.10
N THR A 448 19.38 0.71 -2.37
CA THR A 448 18.51 1.38 -1.38
C THR A 448 17.06 1.18 -1.80
N ASP A 449 16.32 0.35 -1.08
CA ASP A 449 14.90 0.16 -1.33
C ASP A 449 14.14 1.44 -0.98
N LEU A 450 13.38 1.98 -1.94
CA LEU A 450 12.31 2.93 -1.63
C LEU A 450 11.24 2.14 -0.86
N ILE A 451 10.98 2.54 0.38
CA ILE A 451 10.03 1.85 1.28
C ILE A 451 8.92 2.83 1.65
N GLY A 452 7.70 2.30 1.82
CA GLY A 452 6.57 3.08 2.32
C GLY A 452 6.16 4.23 1.41
N ASP A 453 5.91 5.39 1.99
CA ASP A 453 5.30 6.55 1.34
C ASP A 453 6.11 7.10 0.15
N GLU A 454 7.43 6.96 0.16
CA GLU A 454 8.27 7.44 -0.94
C GLU A 454 8.04 6.62 -2.21
N ALA A 455 7.92 5.30 -2.08
CA ALA A 455 7.57 4.41 -3.18
C ALA A 455 6.16 4.70 -3.72
N ASN A 456 5.21 4.96 -2.83
CA ASN A 456 3.83 5.29 -3.21
C ASN A 456 3.75 6.60 -4.00
N LYS A 457 4.45 7.64 -3.55
CA LYS A 457 4.53 8.91 -4.29
C LYS A 457 5.10 8.72 -5.71
N LYS A 458 6.08 7.82 -5.88
CA LYS A 458 6.63 7.49 -7.20
C LYS A 458 5.64 6.74 -8.08
N TYR A 459 4.88 5.80 -7.54
CA TYR A 459 3.80 5.15 -8.30
C TYR A 459 2.69 6.15 -8.68
N GLU A 460 2.33 7.08 -7.79
CA GLU A 460 1.37 8.15 -8.10
C GLU A 460 1.88 9.09 -9.19
N GLU A 461 3.15 9.49 -9.12
CA GLU A 461 3.81 10.31 -10.15
C GLU A 461 3.83 9.58 -11.50
N PHE A 462 4.16 8.28 -11.51
CA PHE A 462 4.09 7.44 -12.71
C PHE A 462 2.68 7.39 -13.30
N LEU A 463 1.68 7.00 -12.51
CA LEU A 463 0.30 6.85 -12.96
C LEU A 463 -0.26 8.18 -13.47
N TYR A 464 0.03 9.26 -12.77
CA TYR A 464 -0.35 10.59 -13.20
C TYR A 464 0.22 10.95 -14.57
N ASN A 465 1.53 10.74 -14.77
CA ASN A 465 2.19 11.00 -16.05
C ASN A 465 1.66 10.08 -17.15
N TYR A 466 1.43 8.81 -16.84
CA TYR A 466 0.91 7.84 -17.79
C TYR A 466 -0.52 8.15 -18.23
N ILE A 467 -1.44 8.43 -17.30
CA ILE A 467 -2.83 8.80 -17.64
C ILE A 467 -2.87 10.13 -18.38
N THR A 468 -2.00 11.09 -18.02
CA THR A 468 -1.85 12.36 -18.76
C THR A 468 -1.40 12.10 -20.21
N TYR A 469 -0.45 11.19 -20.39
CA TYR A 469 0.01 10.75 -21.71
C TYR A 469 -1.12 10.07 -22.51
N LEU A 470 -1.89 9.17 -21.90
CA LEU A 470 -3.06 8.55 -22.53
C LEU A 470 -4.12 9.58 -22.93
N ASN A 471 -4.39 10.56 -22.08
CA ASN A 471 -5.31 11.65 -22.39
C ASN A 471 -4.81 12.48 -23.59
N ALA A 472 -3.50 12.73 -23.70
CA ALA A 472 -2.94 13.44 -24.83
C ALA A 472 -2.98 12.64 -26.14
N THR A 473 -2.86 11.31 -26.09
CA THR A 473 -2.68 10.46 -27.28
C THR A 473 -3.92 9.70 -27.71
N LYS A 474 -4.75 9.21 -26.80
CA LYS A 474 -5.94 8.40 -27.09
C LYS A 474 -7.25 9.21 -27.15
N SER A 475 -7.30 10.44 -26.63
CA SER A 475 -8.53 11.25 -26.70
C SER A 475 -8.86 11.69 -28.13
N ILE A 476 -10.06 11.32 -28.60
CA ILE A 476 -10.59 11.63 -29.94
C ILE A 476 -11.38 12.96 -29.93
N LYS A 477 -11.63 13.57 -28.77
CA LYS A 477 -12.51 14.76 -28.63
C LYS A 477 -11.75 16.01 -28.17
N LYS A 478 -12.31 17.19 -28.49
CA LYS A 478 -11.88 18.55 -28.07
C LYS A 478 -11.67 18.74 -26.55
N ASP A 479 -11.99 17.75 -25.72
CA ASP A 479 -11.99 17.84 -24.26
C ASP A 479 -10.70 17.35 -23.57
N ALA A 480 -9.65 16.96 -24.31
CA ALA A 480 -8.37 16.55 -23.71
C ALA A 480 -7.77 17.62 -22.76
N LEU A 481 -8.00 18.91 -23.05
CA LEU A 481 -7.57 20.03 -22.19
C LEU A 481 -8.49 20.26 -20.97
N LYS A 482 -9.70 19.67 -20.95
CA LYS A 482 -10.67 19.76 -19.85
C LYS A 482 -10.54 18.60 -18.86
N PHE A 483 -9.86 17.52 -19.24
CA PHE A 483 -9.63 16.38 -18.37
C PHE A 483 -8.70 16.77 -17.22
N LYS A 484 -9.27 16.99 -16.03
CA LYS A 484 -8.53 17.35 -14.82
C LYS A 484 -8.23 16.07 -14.02
N ILE A 485 -6.97 15.69 -14.01
CA ILE A 485 -6.45 14.65 -13.11
C ILE A 485 -5.73 15.34 -11.97
N GLN A 486 -5.90 14.85 -10.76
CA GLN A 486 -5.13 15.25 -9.59
C GLN A 486 -4.21 14.11 -9.17
N LYS A 487 -3.06 14.44 -8.57
CA LYS A 487 -2.12 13.48 -7.97
C LYS A 487 -2.67 12.98 -6.63
N ASN A 488 -3.81 12.30 -6.68
CA ASN A 488 -4.36 11.58 -5.54
C ASN A 488 -5.03 10.29 -6.02
N LYS A 489 -5.04 9.30 -5.14
CA LYS A 489 -5.58 7.96 -5.35
C LYS A 489 -6.92 7.95 -6.11
N ARG A 490 -7.94 8.65 -5.62
CA ARG A 490 -9.29 8.62 -6.21
C ARG A 490 -9.33 9.18 -7.63
N SER A 491 -8.64 10.30 -7.86
CA SER A 491 -8.57 10.90 -9.19
C SER A 491 -7.79 10.04 -10.17
N LEU A 492 -6.71 9.39 -9.72
CA LEU A 492 -5.88 8.51 -10.54
C LEU A 492 -6.65 7.23 -10.91
N LEU A 493 -7.37 6.62 -9.97
CA LEU A 493 -8.23 5.46 -10.27
C LEU A 493 -9.26 5.81 -11.33
N LYS A 494 -10.01 6.90 -11.11
CA LYS A 494 -11.04 7.35 -12.05
C LYS A 494 -10.45 7.60 -13.43
N GLY A 495 -9.27 8.22 -13.49
CA GLY A 495 -8.56 8.46 -14.73
C GLY A 495 -8.14 7.17 -15.43
N PHE A 496 -7.59 6.22 -14.69
CA PHE A 496 -7.20 4.91 -15.21
C PHE A 496 -8.39 4.13 -15.75
N LYS A 497 -9.48 4.02 -14.96
CA LYS A 497 -10.74 3.37 -15.35
C LYS A 497 -11.27 3.92 -16.67
N SER A 498 -11.21 5.23 -16.89
CA SER A 498 -11.70 5.85 -18.14
C SER A 498 -10.98 5.40 -19.43
N PHE A 499 -9.78 4.82 -19.34
CA PHE A 499 -9.04 4.27 -20.49
C PHE A 499 -9.04 2.74 -20.54
N TYR A 500 -9.38 2.07 -19.44
CA TYR A 500 -9.27 0.61 -19.26
C TYR A 500 -10.56 0.02 -18.69
N ASP A 501 -11.71 0.48 -19.18
CA ASP A 501 -13.04 0.01 -18.78
C ASP A 501 -13.37 -1.30 -19.51
N GLN A 502 -12.61 -2.36 -19.21
CA GLN A 502 -12.77 -3.69 -19.75
C GLN A 502 -13.05 -4.68 -18.61
N HIS A 503 -13.92 -5.64 -18.86
CA HIS A 503 -14.30 -6.68 -17.92
C HIS A 503 -14.24 -8.04 -18.61
N ASN A 504 -13.95 -9.08 -17.83
CA ASN A 504 -13.79 -10.47 -18.30
C ASN A 504 -12.71 -10.62 -19.37
N ILE A 505 -11.58 -9.90 -19.22
CA ILE A 505 -10.43 -10.08 -20.10
C ILE A 505 -9.77 -11.44 -19.86
N ASP A 506 -9.24 -12.04 -20.92
CA ASP A 506 -8.55 -13.31 -20.85
C ASP A 506 -7.07 -13.16 -20.39
N GLU A 507 -6.35 -14.28 -20.33
CA GLU A 507 -4.95 -14.30 -19.90
C GLU A 507 -4.02 -13.52 -20.86
N GLU A 508 -4.26 -13.61 -22.17
CA GLU A 508 -3.44 -12.94 -23.18
C GLU A 508 -3.64 -11.42 -23.12
N GLU A 509 -4.88 -10.97 -23.01
CA GLU A 509 -5.24 -9.57 -22.84
C GLU A 509 -4.65 -8.98 -21.56
N TYR A 510 -4.71 -9.73 -20.45
CA TYR A 510 -4.10 -9.33 -19.18
C TYR A 510 -2.58 -9.21 -19.29
N TYR A 511 -1.88 -10.20 -19.87
CA TYR A 511 -0.42 -10.12 -20.06
C TYR A 511 -0.02 -8.96 -20.98
N LYS A 512 -0.82 -8.70 -22.02
CA LYS A 512 -0.61 -7.54 -22.90
C LYS A 512 -0.77 -6.23 -22.15
N LEU A 513 -1.78 -6.09 -21.29
CA LEU A 513 -1.99 -4.92 -20.44
C LEU A 513 -0.81 -4.72 -19.46
N CYS A 514 -0.40 -5.77 -18.75
CA CYS A 514 0.76 -5.71 -17.84
C CYS A 514 2.04 -5.30 -18.58
N SER A 515 2.27 -5.86 -19.77
CA SER A 515 3.44 -5.54 -20.59
C SER A 515 3.40 -4.11 -21.14
N GLU A 516 2.23 -3.62 -21.60
CA GLU A 516 2.07 -2.23 -22.06
C GLU A 516 2.37 -1.25 -20.92
N LEU A 517 1.72 -1.43 -19.76
CA LEU A 517 1.97 -0.59 -18.59
C LEU A 517 3.43 -0.70 -18.11
N GLY A 518 3.97 -1.90 -18.14
CA GLY A 518 5.34 -2.21 -17.76
C GLY A 518 6.39 -1.49 -18.60
N ARG A 519 6.13 -1.32 -19.91
CA ARG A 519 6.97 -0.52 -20.80
C ARG A 519 7.06 0.93 -20.34
N TYR A 520 5.93 1.57 -20.02
CA TYR A 520 5.94 2.96 -19.56
C TYR A 520 6.50 3.10 -18.15
N PHE A 521 6.26 2.11 -17.29
CA PHE A 521 6.87 2.07 -15.97
C PHE A 521 8.38 1.94 -16.05
N TYR A 522 8.91 1.13 -16.99
CA TYR A 522 10.34 1.04 -17.27
C TYR A 522 10.93 2.40 -17.68
N ILE A 523 10.31 3.10 -18.64
CA ILE A 523 10.75 4.44 -19.07
C ILE A 523 10.73 5.42 -17.87
N TYR A 524 9.64 5.46 -17.10
CA TYR A 524 9.53 6.31 -15.92
C TYR A 524 10.60 5.99 -14.89
N LYS A 525 10.81 4.71 -14.58
CA LYS A 525 11.78 4.24 -13.60
C LYS A 525 13.18 4.69 -13.99
N THR A 526 13.57 4.46 -15.25
CA THR A 526 14.86 4.88 -15.78
C THR A 526 15.08 6.39 -15.65
N LEU A 527 14.05 7.21 -15.88
CA LEU A 527 14.17 8.67 -15.84
C LEU A 527 14.08 9.29 -14.44
N ARG A 528 13.29 8.71 -13.52
CA ARG A 528 12.82 9.39 -12.29
C ARG A 528 13.13 8.67 -10.99
N VAL A 529 13.48 7.39 -11.05
CA VAL A 529 13.66 6.53 -9.87
C VAL A 529 15.09 6.06 -9.79
N ASP A 530 15.61 5.54 -10.90
CA ASP A 530 17.00 5.15 -10.97
C ASP A 530 17.84 6.42 -10.82
N LYS A 531 18.76 6.43 -9.84
CA LYS A 531 19.75 7.52 -9.73
C LYS A 531 20.41 7.67 -11.10
N VAL A 532 20.84 8.89 -11.42
CA VAL A 532 21.46 9.35 -12.69
C VAL A 532 22.41 8.32 -13.38
N GLY A 533 22.94 7.33 -12.65
CA GLY A 533 23.74 6.21 -13.15
C GLY A 533 23.08 5.19 -14.09
N MET A 534 21.75 4.94 -14.13
CA MET A 534 21.23 3.85 -15.00
C MET A 534 21.10 4.23 -16.48
N TYR A 535 20.60 5.41 -16.83
CA TYR A 535 20.73 5.95 -18.20
C TYR A 535 22.12 6.55 -18.46
N MET A 536 23.07 6.44 -17.54
CA MET A 536 24.49 6.69 -17.81
C MET A 536 25.29 5.39 -17.92
N ASN A 537 24.64 4.23 -17.67
CA ASN A 537 25.22 2.92 -17.91
C ASN A 537 25.17 2.65 -19.41
N SER A 538 26.33 2.35 -20.01
CA SER A 538 26.46 2.05 -21.43
C SER A 538 25.61 0.86 -21.91
N ALA A 539 25.10 0.03 -20.99
CA ALA A 539 24.20 -1.07 -21.30
C ALA A 539 22.73 -0.65 -21.54
N SER A 540 22.32 0.56 -21.13
CA SER A 540 20.97 1.07 -21.37
C SER A 540 20.85 1.69 -22.77
N GLU A 541 19.74 1.44 -23.45
CA GLU A 541 19.39 2.11 -24.71
C GLU A 541 19.21 3.62 -24.56
N PHE A 542 19.00 4.11 -23.34
CA PHE A 542 18.92 5.53 -23.02
C PHE A 542 20.28 6.17 -22.76
N SER A 543 21.37 5.38 -22.72
CA SER A 543 22.72 5.85 -22.39
C SER A 543 23.19 6.99 -23.28
N GLU A 544 22.86 6.88 -24.56
CA GLU A 544 23.24 7.84 -25.59
C GLU A 544 22.62 9.21 -25.34
N PHE A 545 21.44 9.28 -24.71
CA PHE A 545 20.74 10.53 -24.39
C PHE A 545 21.00 11.01 -22.96
N GLY A 546 21.90 10.35 -22.22
CA GLY A 546 22.04 10.56 -20.79
C GLY A 546 22.50 11.96 -20.40
N ASP A 547 23.27 12.64 -21.26
CA ASP A 547 23.62 14.05 -21.07
C ASP A 547 22.38 14.95 -21.09
N ILE A 548 21.48 14.75 -22.06
CA ILE A 548 20.25 15.54 -22.19
C ILE A 548 19.28 15.22 -21.04
N PHE A 549 19.07 13.94 -20.70
CA PHE A 549 18.19 13.57 -19.59
C PHE A 549 18.65 14.16 -18.26
N LYS A 550 19.97 14.16 -18.00
CA LYS A 550 20.55 14.86 -16.84
C LYS A 550 20.27 16.36 -16.87
N ASN A 551 20.36 16.99 -18.03
CA ASN A 551 20.15 18.44 -18.16
C ASN A 551 18.68 18.83 -17.92
N ILE A 552 17.72 18.00 -18.32
CA ILE A 552 16.28 18.28 -18.15
C ILE A 552 15.68 17.73 -16.84
N SER A 553 16.44 16.98 -16.04
CA SER A 553 15.94 16.29 -14.84
C SER A 553 15.43 17.23 -13.73
N HIS A 554 15.78 18.52 -13.82
CA HIS A 554 15.34 19.57 -12.89
C HIS A 554 13.82 19.85 -12.99
N LYS A 555 13.14 19.34 -14.01
CA LYS A 555 11.68 19.35 -14.18
C LYS A 555 11.18 17.96 -14.61
N ASP A 556 9.87 17.75 -14.56
CA ASP A 556 9.25 16.49 -14.98
C ASP A 556 8.79 16.59 -16.44
N PHE A 557 9.53 15.95 -17.35
CA PHE A 557 9.20 15.83 -18.77
C PHE A 557 8.72 14.43 -19.16
N THR A 558 8.36 13.59 -18.20
CA THR A 558 8.02 12.17 -18.42
C THR A 558 6.94 12.00 -19.50
N VAL A 559 5.89 12.82 -19.49
CA VAL A 559 4.80 12.78 -20.50
C VAL A 559 5.32 13.00 -21.92
N LEU A 560 6.23 13.95 -22.11
CA LEU A 560 6.83 14.20 -23.42
C LEU A 560 7.79 13.07 -23.82
N VAL A 561 8.57 12.56 -22.87
CA VAL A 561 9.47 11.44 -23.15
C VAL A 561 8.68 10.18 -23.53
N PHE A 562 7.56 9.88 -22.88
CA PHE A 562 6.66 8.79 -23.31
C PHE A 562 6.22 8.96 -24.77
N TYR A 563 5.81 10.17 -25.16
CA TYR A 563 5.41 10.45 -26.53
C TYR A 563 6.56 10.32 -27.54
N LEU A 564 7.73 10.91 -27.24
CA LEU A 564 8.90 10.83 -28.12
C LEU A 564 9.38 9.38 -28.26
N VAL A 565 9.43 8.63 -27.15
CA VAL A 565 9.78 7.22 -27.19
C VAL A 565 8.79 6.45 -28.05
N ASP A 566 7.48 6.69 -27.97
CA ASP A 566 6.50 6.04 -28.84
C ASP A 566 6.71 6.35 -30.32
N VAL A 567 6.94 7.62 -30.67
CA VAL A 567 7.18 8.05 -32.06
C VAL A 567 8.44 7.42 -32.63
N TYR A 568 9.55 7.46 -31.88
CA TYR A 568 10.84 7.00 -32.37
C TYR A 568 11.09 5.51 -32.16
N SER A 569 10.31 4.80 -31.34
CA SER A 569 10.38 3.34 -31.26
C SER A 569 9.31 2.63 -32.08
N ASP A 570 8.38 3.34 -32.71
CA ASP A 570 7.14 2.75 -33.26
C ASP A 570 6.43 1.87 -32.21
N LYS A 571 6.47 2.32 -30.96
CA LYS A 571 5.98 1.59 -29.79
C LYS A 571 6.64 0.22 -29.56
N ALA A 572 7.81 -0.03 -30.15
CA ALA A 572 8.56 -1.28 -29.94
C ALA A 572 8.91 -1.48 -28.44
N TRP A 573 8.83 -2.74 -28.02
CA TRP A 573 9.12 -3.18 -26.67
C TRP A 573 9.45 -4.66 -26.64
N ASN A 574 10.69 -4.99 -26.30
CA ASN A 574 11.08 -6.36 -25.99
C ASN A 574 10.80 -6.61 -24.51
N LYS A 575 9.73 -7.37 -24.24
CA LYS A 575 9.25 -7.63 -22.87
C LYS A 575 10.18 -8.53 -22.05
N ASP A 576 11.02 -9.33 -22.69
CA ASP A 576 11.90 -10.30 -22.04
C ASP A 576 13.24 -9.64 -21.68
N GLU A 577 13.81 -8.88 -22.61
CA GLU A 577 15.01 -8.08 -22.34
C GLU A 577 14.72 -6.78 -21.58
N LYS A 578 13.44 -6.36 -21.54
CA LYS A 578 12.98 -5.07 -21.03
C LYS A 578 13.71 -3.90 -21.71
N LYS A 579 13.74 -3.93 -23.04
CA LYS A 579 14.45 -2.95 -23.88
C LYS A 579 13.57 -2.34 -24.95
N ILE A 580 13.89 -1.10 -25.29
CA ILE A 580 13.28 -0.33 -26.36
C ILE A 580 14.27 -0.18 -27.51
N SER A 581 13.77 -0.41 -28.73
CA SER A 581 14.55 -0.20 -29.96
C SER A 581 14.11 1.11 -30.60
N PHE A 582 15.07 1.99 -30.88
CA PHE A 582 14.82 3.30 -31.50
C PHE A 582 15.16 3.29 -32.98
N TYR A 583 14.25 3.82 -33.79
CA TYR A 583 14.49 4.26 -35.16
C TYR A 583 15.21 5.60 -35.16
N ASN A 584 16.32 5.68 -35.90
CA ASN A 584 17.15 6.88 -36.10
C ASN A 584 17.27 7.75 -34.82
N LYS A 585 18.18 7.32 -33.94
CA LYS A 585 18.42 7.96 -32.64
C LYS A 585 18.82 9.42 -32.72
N GLU A 586 19.37 9.87 -33.85
CA GLU A 586 19.78 11.27 -34.05
C GLU A 586 18.57 12.21 -33.96
N TYR A 587 17.45 11.88 -34.60
CA TYR A 587 16.24 12.71 -34.52
C TYR A 587 15.60 12.72 -33.13
N LEU A 588 15.65 11.59 -32.40
CA LEU A 588 15.23 11.56 -31.00
C LEU A 588 16.12 12.47 -30.14
N ARG A 589 17.44 12.41 -30.35
CA ARG A 589 18.41 13.29 -29.68
C ARG A 589 18.10 14.76 -29.96
N GLU A 590 17.86 15.12 -31.21
CA GLU A 590 17.49 16.48 -31.61
C GLU A 590 16.18 16.93 -30.93
N ALA A 591 15.14 16.09 -30.93
CA ALA A 591 13.87 16.41 -30.27
C ALA A 591 14.02 16.63 -28.76
N LEU A 592 14.81 15.78 -28.09
CA LEU A 592 15.14 15.95 -26.66
C LEU A 592 15.96 17.23 -26.42
N PHE A 593 16.89 17.55 -27.32
CA PHE A 593 17.69 18.77 -27.25
C PHE A 593 16.85 20.04 -27.42
N GLU A 594 15.80 20.01 -28.25
CA GLU A 594 14.83 21.11 -28.34
C GLU A 594 14.08 21.34 -27.00
N ILE A 595 13.76 20.28 -26.25
CA ILE A 595 13.17 20.39 -24.90
C ILE A 595 14.16 21.02 -23.92
N GLU A 596 15.41 20.56 -23.92
CA GLU A 596 16.48 21.13 -23.07
C GLU A 596 16.66 22.62 -23.34
N LYS A 597 16.85 22.99 -24.61
CA LYS A 597 17.01 24.36 -25.08
C LYS A 597 15.85 25.24 -24.64
N TRP A 598 14.62 24.83 -24.94
CA TRP A 598 13.43 25.58 -24.58
C TRP A 598 13.31 25.77 -23.07
N SER A 599 13.36 24.68 -22.30
CA SER A 599 13.13 24.73 -20.86
C SER A 599 14.22 25.50 -20.10
N SER A 600 15.49 25.30 -20.47
CA SER A 600 16.62 25.94 -19.79
C SER A 600 16.64 27.45 -20.01
N LEU A 601 16.42 27.89 -21.26
CA LEU A 601 16.40 29.32 -21.61
C LEU A 601 15.16 30.03 -21.06
N LEU A 602 14.01 29.35 -21.07
CA LEU A 602 12.78 29.87 -20.50
C LEU A 602 12.90 30.08 -18.99
N VAL A 603 13.40 29.08 -18.25
CA VAL A 603 13.63 29.20 -16.80
C VAL A 603 14.65 30.30 -16.52
N GLN A 604 15.77 30.38 -17.25
CA GLN A 604 16.76 31.44 -17.05
C GLN A 604 16.18 32.84 -17.25
N THR A 605 15.28 33.01 -18.24
CA THR A 605 14.75 34.34 -18.59
C THR A 605 13.56 34.75 -17.73
N ARG A 606 12.69 33.80 -17.38
CA ARG A 606 11.40 34.08 -16.72
C ARG A 606 11.31 33.56 -15.28
N GLY A 607 12.37 32.93 -14.78
CA GLY A 607 12.50 32.45 -13.41
C GLY A 607 12.01 31.03 -13.16
N THR A 608 12.30 30.52 -11.97
CA THR A 608 11.99 29.15 -11.54
C THR A 608 10.50 28.90 -11.22
N GLY A 609 9.73 29.98 -11.02
CA GLY A 609 8.30 29.97 -10.70
C GLY A 609 7.39 29.57 -11.88
N GLN A 610 7.94 29.42 -13.08
CA GLN A 610 7.19 28.81 -14.18
C GLN A 610 6.96 27.33 -13.90
N SER A 611 5.72 26.99 -13.56
CA SER A 611 5.25 25.61 -13.57
C SER A 611 5.05 25.19 -15.02
N PHE A 612 5.88 24.27 -15.53
CA PHE A 612 5.57 23.55 -16.78
C PHE A 612 4.35 22.65 -16.53
N LYS A 613 3.16 23.26 -16.55
CA LYS A 613 1.91 22.55 -16.30
C LYS A 613 1.74 21.48 -17.37
N GLU A 614 1.15 20.37 -16.97
CA GLU A 614 0.94 19.20 -17.81
C GLU A 614 0.08 19.52 -19.01
N THR A 615 -0.81 20.52 -18.88
CA THR A 615 -1.59 21.08 -19.98
C THR A 615 -0.71 21.59 -21.14
N ILE A 616 0.51 22.06 -20.86
CA ILE A 616 1.48 22.51 -21.88
C ILE A 616 1.96 21.30 -22.69
N PHE A 617 2.26 20.18 -22.04
CA PHE A 617 2.68 18.96 -22.72
C PHE A 617 1.55 18.33 -23.53
N VAL A 618 0.32 18.33 -23.00
CA VAL A 618 -0.87 17.90 -23.73
C VAL A 618 -1.09 18.76 -24.98
N ARG A 619 -0.90 20.08 -24.90
CA ARG A 619 -0.96 20.98 -26.06
C ARG A 619 0.09 20.63 -27.12
N LEU A 620 1.35 20.47 -26.72
CA LEU A 620 2.43 20.11 -27.64
C LEU A 620 2.17 18.76 -28.32
N ILE A 621 1.77 17.74 -27.58
CA ILE A 621 1.48 16.41 -28.14
C ILE A 621 0.32 16.50 -29.16
N ASN A 622 -0.76 17.19 -28.83
CA ASN A 622 -1.88 17.36 -29.78
C ASN A 622 -1.49 18.18 -31.01
N TYR A 623 -0.65 19.20 -30.84
CA TYR A 623 -0.06 19.93 -31.96
C TYR A 623 0.76 19.00 -32.86
N LEU A 624 1.68 18.21 -32.32
CA LEU A 624 2.53 17.31 -33.11
C LEU A 624 1.72 16.21 -33.80
N LYS A 625 0.71 15.65 -33.12
CA LYS A 625 -0.20 14.65 -33.70
C LYS A 625 -0.92 15.14 -34.96
N SER A 626 -1.16 16.44 -35.09
CA SER A 626 -1.78 16.99 -36.32
C SER A 626 -0.91 16.80 -37.58
N TYR A 627 0.38 16.47 -37.41
CA TYR A 627 1.34 16.20 -38.48
C TYR A 627 1.72 14.71 -38.60
N GLN A 628 1.19 13.82 -37.74
CA GLN A 628 1.70 12.44 -37.60
C GLN A 628 1.56 11.56 -38.86
N TYR A 629 0.71 11.97 -39.81
CA TYR A 629 0.48 11.26 -41.07
C TYR A 629 1.39 11.74 -42.21
N SER A 630 2.30 12.69 -41.97
CA SER A 630 3.27 13.09 -42.99
C SER A 630 4.41 12.06 -43.08
N ASN A 631 4.85 11.75 -44.30
CA ASN A 631 5.91 10.75 -44.53
C ASN A 631 7.26 11.14 -43.90
N ASP A 632 7.49 12.44 -43.71
CA ASP A 632 8.69 13.02 -43.10
C ASP A 632 8.52 13.32 -41.60
N PHE A 633 7.41 12.90 -40.98
CA PHE A 633 7.03 13.34 -39.63
C PHE A 633 8.14 13.15 -38.60
N LYS A 634 8.77 11.96 -38.55
CA LYS A 634 9.84 11.67 -37.58
C LYS A 634 11.06 12.56 -37.78
N SER A 635 11.53 12.72 -39.02
CA SER A 635 12.66 13.60 -39.34
C SER A 635 12.35 15.09 -39.15
N ASN A 636 11.07 15.49 -39.30
CA ASN A 636 10.63 16.88 -39.19
C ASN A 636 10.15 17.23 -37.77
N LEU A 637 9.97 16.25 -36.90
CA LEU A 637 9.49 16.42 -35.52
C LEU A 637 10.32 17.44 -34.72
N PRO A 638 11.67 17.41 -34.73
CA PRO A 638 12.48 18.41 -34.01
C PRO A 638 12.20 19.84 -34.49
N LYS A 639 12.05 20.03 -35.81
CA LYS A 639 11.70 21.32 -36.41
C LYS A 639 10.30 21.78 -36.05
N LEU A 640 9.32 20.87 -36.02
CA LEU A 640 7.96 21.16 -35.56
C LEU A 640 7.93 21.61 -34.10
N MET A 641 8.70 20.94 -33.23
CA MET A 641 8.86 21.33 -31.82
C MET A 641 9.52 22.71 -31.70
N ARG A 642 10.62 22.96 -32.41
CA ARG A 642 11.31 24.27 -32.46
C ARG A 642 10.35 25.40 -32.83
N ASN A 643 9.56 25.20 -33.87
CA ASN A 643 8.55 26.16 -34.31
C ASN A 643 7.48 26.40 -33.22
N TRP A 644 6.97 25.33 -32.63
CA TRP A 644 5.96 25.43 -31.58
C TRP A 644 6.48 26.17 -30.34
N PHE A 645 7.70 25.87 -29.89
CA PHE A 645 8.33 26.60 -28.77
C PHE A 645 8.50 28.09 -29.08
N ALA A 646 8.81 28.44 -30.33
CA ALA A 646 8.86 29.84 -30.79
C ALA A 646 7.47 30.49 -30.97
N GLY A 647 6.38 29.76 -30.70
CA GLY A 647 5.01 30.25 -30.93
C GLY A 647 4.63 30.39 -32.38
N LYS A 648 5.34 29.70 -33.29
CA LYS A 648 5.11 29.68 -34.74
C LYS A 648 4.38 28.39 -35.11
N SER A 649 3.48 28.46 -36.09
CA SER A 649 2.93 27.27 -36.74
C SER A 649 2.98 27.42 -38.25
N PRO A 650 3.39 26.37 -38.99
CA PRO A 650 3.38 26.38 -40.44
C PRO A 650 1.97 26.32 -41.04
N ILE A 651 0.93 25.98 -40.27
CA ILE A 651 -0.44 25.83 -40.75
C ILE A 651 -1.35 26.87 -40.10
N SER A 652 -2.13 27.60 -40.92
CA SER A 652 -3.12 28.60 -40.50
C SER A 652 -4.47 28.01 -40.06
N ASN A 653 -4.55 26.71 -39.81
CA ASN A 653 -5.79 26.02 -39.48
C ASN A 653 -6.24 26.42 -38.07
N LYS A 654 -7.47 26.96 -37.99
CA LYS A 654 -8.09 27.47 -36.77
C LYS A 654 -8.13 26.43 -35.63
N SER A 655 -8.20 25.13 -35.94
CA SER A 655 -8.18 24.04 -34.95
C SER A 655 -6.79 23.80 -34.33
N ILE A 656 -5.70 24.06 -35.07
CA ILE A 656 -4.32 23.88 -34.60
C ILE A 656 -3.91 25.05 -33.70
N LEU A 657 -4.47 26.24 -33.93
CA LEU A 657 -4.21 27.44 -33.13
C LEU A 657 -4.61 27.27 -31.65
N GLU A 658 -5.63 26.45 -31.35
CA GLU A 658 -6.05 26.15 -29.97
C GLU A 658 -4.96 25.42 -29.16
N TYR A 659 -4.05 24.72 -29.84
CA TYR A 659 -2.94 23.96 -29.23
C TYR A 659 -1.60 24.72 -29.25
N LEU A 660 -1.57 25.97 -29.69
CA LEU A 660 -0.35 26.77 -29.62
C LEU A 660 0.12 26.94 -28.18
N ILE A 661 1.43 27.11 -28.06
CA ILE A 661 2.08 27.41 -26.79
C ILE A 661 1.54 28.75 -26.25
N PRO A 662 1.16 28.81 -24.97
CA PRO A 662 0.83 30.06 -24.30
C PRO A 662 1.99 31.07 -24.33
N ASN A 663 1.69 32.37 -24.36
CA ASN A 663 2.68 33.43 -24.48
C ASN A 663 3.74 33.40 -23.36
N ASP A 664 3.31 33.12 -22.13
CA ASP A 664 4.16 32.99 -20.94
C ASP A 664 5.07 31.75 -20.98
N HIS A 665 4.88 30.83 -21.92
CA HIS A 665 5.73 29.65 -22.13
C HIS A 665 6.53 29.69 -23.44
N LYS A 666 6.32 30.68 -24.32
CA LYS A 666 7.10 30.87 -25.55
C LYS A 666 8.60 30.99 -25.25
N LEU A 667 9.42 30.40 -26.12
CA LEU A 667 10.86 30.62 -26.13
C LEU A 667 11.14 32.13 -26.14
N PRO A 668 11.91 32.66 -25.17
CA PRO A 668 12.22 34.07 -25.15
C PRO A 668 13.04 34.49 -26.39
N THR A 669 12.95 35.76 -26.74
CA THR A 669 13.69 36.34 -27.86
C THR A 669 15.19 36.39 -27.57
N TYR A 670 16.00 36.50 -28.63
CA TYR A 670 17.46 36.59 -28.50
C TYR A 670 17.87 37.71 -27.52
N ASP A 671 17.32 38.91 -27.66
CA ASP A 671 17.67 40.05 -26.80
C ASP A 671 17.19 39.85 -25.35
N GLU A 672 16.00 39.26 -25.13
CA GLU A 672 15.53 38.93 -23.78
C GLU A 672 16.48 37.95 -23.07
N ILE A 673 16.98 36.95 -23.78
CA ILE A 673 17.90 35.95 -23.21
C ILE A 673 19.24 36.59 -22.89
N ILE A 674 19.84 37.32 -23.85
CA ILE A 674 21.10 38.03 -23.62
C ILE A 674 21.00 38.98 -22.43
N ASN A 675 19.91 39.75 -22.34
CA ASN A 675 19.67 40.66 -21.23
C ASN A 675 19.52 39.90 -19.91
N SER A 676 18.87 38.74 -19.89
CA SER A 676 18.77 37.93 -18.68
C SER A 676 20.14 37.44 -18.20
N PHE A 677 20.97 36.89 -19.08
CA PHE A 677 22.30 36.42 -18.66
C PHE A 677 23.24 37.55 -18.21
N LYS A 678 23.10 38.75 -18.79
CA LYS A 678 23.87 39.93 -18.40
C LYS A 678 23.46 40.49 -17.04
N ASN A 679 22.15 40.58 -16.79
CA ASN A 679 21.62 41.38 -15.69
C ASN A 679 21.14 40.54 -14.51
N ASN A 680 20.83 39.26 -14.73
CA ASN A 680 20.27 38.39 -13.70
C ASN A 680 21.26 37.31 -13.29
N LYS A 681 21.14 36.86 -12.03
CA LYS A 681 21.78 35.63 -11.59
C LYS A 681 21.30 34.41 -12.37
N VAL A 682 22.13 33.36 -12.41
CA VAL A 682 21.67 32.06 -12.91
C VAL A 682 20.63 31.50 -11.94
N GLN A 683 19.49 31.08 -12.48
CA GLN A 683 18.30 30.83 -11.66
C GLN A 683 18.44 29.65 -10.68
N ASN A 684 19.28 28.66 -11.00
CA ASN A 684 19.70 27.62 -10.07
C ASN A 684 21.00 26.94 -10.55
N ASN A 685 21.65 26.21 -9.63
CA ASN A 685 22.93 25.54 -9.90
C ASN A 685 22.84 24.45 -11.00
N ALA A 686 21.70 23.80 -11.19
CA ALA A 686 21.55 22.80 -12.25
C ALA A 686 21.67 23.45 -13.63
N LEU A 687 21.03 24.61 -13.82
CA LEU A 687 21.14 25.38 -15.06
C LEU A 687 22.57 25.91 -15.29
N SER A 688 23.26 26.33 -14.24
CA SER A 688 24.67 26.71 -14.33
C SER A 688 25.50 25.58 -14.95
N LEU A 689 25.30 24.35 -14.48
CA LEU A 689 25.98 23.17 -15.03
C LEU A 689 25.57 22.90 -16.49
N VAL A 690 24.28 22.96 -16.83
CA VAL A 690 23.80 22.76 -18.21
C VAL A 690 24.50 23.74 -19.16
N PHE A 691 24.42 25.04 -18.87
CA PHE A 691 24.95 26.07 -19.76
C PHE A 691 26.47 25.98 -19.89
N LEU A 692 27.19 25.87 -18.77
CA LEU A 692 28.65 25.84 -18.79
C LEU A 692 29.17 24.56 -19.46
N THR A 693 28.57 23.39 -19.21
CA THR A 693 29.00 22.14 -19.85
C THR A 693 28.74 22.17 -21.36
N ARG A 694 27.61 22.75 -21.81
CA ARG A 694 27.32 22.89 -23.25
C ARG A 694 28.30 23.84 -23.95
N ILE A 695 28.58 25.00 -23.34
CA ILE A 695 29.56 25.96 -23.87
C ILE A 695 30.95 25.33 -23.92
N GLU A 696 31.38 24.67 -22.85
CA GLU A 696 32.70 24.04 -22.79
C GLU A 696 32.86 22.95 -23.86
N LYS A 697 31.85 22.09 -24.01
CA LYS A 697 31.83 21.05 -25.03
C LYS A 697 31.93 21.64 -26.44
N TYR A 698 31.13 22.67 -26.74
CA TYR A 698 31.21 23.35 -28.04
C TYR A 698 32.59 23.95 -28.29
N TRP A 699 33.13 24.68 -27.31
CA TRP A 699 34.42 25.36 -27.43
C TRP A 699 35.60 24.40 -27.66
N ILE A 700 35.53 23.17 -27.13
CA ILE A 700 36.55 22.14 -27.39
C ILE A 700 36.45 21.62 -28.83
N ASN A 701 35.22 21.44 -29.29
CA ASN A 701 34.94 20.73 -30.54
C ASN A 701 34.97 21.65 -31.77
N SER A 702 34.89 22.97 -31.57
CA SER A 702 34.92 23.98 -32.65
C SER A 702 36.20 23.91 -33.49
N GLU A 703 37.31 23.42 -32.93
CA GLU A 703 38.59 23.30 -33.63
C GLU A 703 38.92 21.87 -34.10
N THR A 704 38.43 20.85 -33.40
CA THR A 704 38.94 19.47 -33.54
C THR A 704 38.07 18.56 -34.41
N LYS A 705 36.82 18.95 -34.71
CA LYS A 705 35.79 18.11 -35.36
C LYS A 705 35.57 16.74 -34.67
N ALA A 706 36.12 16.54 -33.47
CA ALA A 706 35.98 15.33 -32.67
C ALA A 706 35.02 15.62 -31.52
N ASP A 707 34.14 14.68 -31.16
CA ASP A 707 33.23 14.87 -30.03
C ASP A 707 33.97 14.66 -28.70
N GLN A 708 34.63 15.70 -28.20
CA GLN A 708 35.41 15.67 -26.96
C GLN A 708 34.66 16.35 -25.82
N SER A 709 34.96 15.93 -24.60
CA SER A 709 34.46 16.54 -23.37
C SER A 709 35.50 16.46 -22.27
N VAL A 710 35.56 17.46 -21.39
CA VAL A 710 36.38 17.37 -20.17
C VAL A 710 35.73 16.37 -19.22
N ILE A 711 36.51 15.38 -18.80
CA ILE A 711 36.06 14.39 -17.82
C ILE A 711 36.45 14.89 -16.44
N TYR A 712 35.46 15.35 -15.69
CA TYR A 712 35.61 15.71 -14.28
C TYR A 712 35.35 14.49 -13.39
N LYS A 713 36.21 14.24 -12.40
CA LYS A 713 35.96 13.23 -11.35
C LYS A 713 34.74 13.60 -10.51
N LYS A 714 34.62 14.88 -10.16
CA LYS A 714 33.46 15.46 -9.46
C LYS A 714 33.32 16.92 -9.87
N MET A 715 32.54 17.16 -10.92
CA MET A 715 32.27 18.49 -11.47
C MET A 715 31.58 19.40 -10.45
N THR A 716 32.14 20.58 -10.22
CA THR A 716 31.55 21.65 -9.39
C THR A 716 31.65 23.00 -10.10
N VAL A 717 30.82 23.94 -9.68
CA VAL A 717 30.88 25.35 -10.13
C VAL A 717 31.79 26.12 -9.18
N GLU A 718 32.82 26.74 -9.73
CA GLU A 718 33.71 27.68 -9.05
C GLU A 718 33.24 29.12 -9.24
N HIS A 719 33.34 29.92 -8.19
CA HIS A 719 33.11 31.37 -8.23
C HIS A 719 34.46 32.09 -8.41
N ILE A 720 34.67 32.71 -9.57
CA ILE A 720 35.94 33.38 -9.88
C ILE A 720 36.17 34.51 -8.88
N MET A 721 35.25 35.46 -8.81
CA MET A 721 35.06 36.38 -7.69
C MET A 721 34.40 35.62 -6.53
N PRO A 722 35.06 35.52 -5.36
CA PRO A 722 34.63 34.61 -4.30
C PRO A 722 33.40 35.12 -3.54
N GLN A 723 32.66 34.17 -2.95
CA GLN A 723 31.50 34.45 -2.07
C GLN A 723 31.88 35.15 -0.76
N LYS A 724 33.15 35.12 -0.37
CA LYS A 724 33.68 35.90 0.74
C LYS A 724 34.90 36.68 0.26
N LEU A 725 34.73 37.98 0.08
CA LEU A 725 35.79 38.87 -0.41
C LEU A 725 36.89 39.07 0.65
N THR A 726 38.15 38.97 0.21
CA THR A 726 39.32 39.46 0.96
C THR A 726 39.55 40.94 0.67
N ASP A 727 40.40 41.60 1.45
CA ASP A 727 40.75 43.01 1.21
C ASP A 727 41.45 43.20 -0.15
N GLU A 728 42.21 42.22 -0.61
CA GLU A 728 42.83 42.20 -1.94
C GLU A 728 41.77 42.19 -3.05
N TRP A 729 40.73 41.36 -2.92
CA TRP A 729 39.61 41.35 -3.85
C TRP A 729 38.84 42.67 -3.83
N LYS A 730 38.57 43.23 -2.65
CA LYS A 730 37.91 44.54 -2.54
C LYS A 730 38.73 45.62 -3.24
N ASN A 731 40.04 45.66 -2.99
CA ASN A 731 40.95 46.63 -3.62
C ASN A 731 40.97 46.51 -5.15
N MET A 732 40.99 45.28 -5.67
CA MET A 732 40.93 45.02 -7.11
C MET A 732 39.60 45.46 -7.73
N LEU A 733 38.47 45.12 -7.11
CA LEU A 733 37.13 45.45 -7.60
C LEU A 733 36.83 46.96 -7.55
N THR A 734 37.40 47.68 -6.57
CA THR A 734 37.22 49.13 -6.43
C THR A 734 38.28 49.96 -7.15
N ASN A 735 39.29 49.31 -7.72
CA ASN A 735 40.49 49.94 -8.28
C ASN A 735 41.13 50.95 -7.30
N GLY A 736 41.43 50.50 -6.08
CA GLY A 736 42.07 51.33 -5.06
C GLY A 736 41.14 52.16 -4.19
N LYS A 737 39.84 52.23 -4.51
CA LYS A 737 38.87 53.05 -3.75
C LYS A 737 38.38 52.35 -2.49
N LYS A 738 37.91 53.12 -1.51
CA LYS A 738 37.29 52.59 -0.29
C LYS A 738 36.00 51.84 -0.64
N TRP A 739 35.83 50.65 -0.05
CA TRP A 739 34.60 49.86 -0.17
C TRP A 739 33.41 50.61 0.46
N ASP A 740 32.31 50.73 -0.29
CA ASP A 740 31.08 51.42 0.12
C ASP A 740 29.84 50.61 -0.29
N SER A 741 28.64 51.13 0.01
CA SER A 741 27.39 50.45 -0.30
C SER A 741 27.16 50.22 -1.80
N LYS A 742 27.67 51.10 -2.68
CA LYS A 742 27.51 50.95 -4.13
C LYS A 742 28.31 49.76 -4.65
N PHE A 743 29.51 49.55 -4.11
CA PHE A 743 30.31 48.36 -4.43
C PHE A 743 29.71 47.08 -3.85
N GLU A 744 29.11 47.16 -2.67
CA GLU A 744 28.37 46.04 -2.06
C GLU A 744 27.16 45.63 -2.93
N ASP A 745 26.38 46.60 -3.42
CA ASP A 745 25.24 46.35 -4.32
C ASP A 745 25.72 45.68 -5.61
N LYS A 746 26.77 46.23 -6.25
CA LYS A 746 27.37 45.63 -7.46
C LYS A 746 27.92 44.23 -7.23
N TYR A 747 28.52 43.97 -6.08
CA TYR A 747 29.00 42.66 -5.70
C TYR A 747 27.84 41.66 -5.64
N ASN A 748 26.76 42.01 -4.94
CA ASN A 748 25.58 41.16 -4.83
C ASN A 748 24.91 40.91 -6.18
N GLU A 749 24.89 41.90 -7.07
CA GLU A 749 24.40 41.75 -8.45
C GLU A 749 25.25 40.80 -9.29
N CYS A 750 26.57 40.83 -9.13
CA CYS A 750 27.52 40.07 -9.96
C CYS A 750 27.83 38.66 -9.45
N LEU A 751 27.62 38.40 -8.16
CA LEU A 751 28.09 37.18 -7.50
C LEU A 751 27.63 35.90 -8.19
N ASP A 752 26.35 35.83 -8.56
CA ASP A 752 25.73 34.63 -9.13
C ASP A 752 25.48 34.74 -10.64
N LYS A 753 26.16 35.66 -11.34
CA LYS A 753 26.11 35.76 -12.79
C LYS A 753 26.93 34.64 -13.45
N ILE A 754 26.50 34.17 -14.62
CA ILE A 754 27.21 33.11 -15.35
C ILE A 754 28.66 33.50 -15.68
N GLY A 755 28.93 34.79 -15.91
CA GLY A 755 30.27 35.32 -16.15
C GLY A 755 31.20 35.18 -14.95
N ASN A 756 30.68 34.99 -13.74
CA ASN A 756 31.48 34.71 -12.54
C ASN A 756 31.75 33.20 -12.33
N TYR A 757 31.20 32.33 -13.19
CA TYR A 757 31.28 30.89 -12.99
C TYR A 757 32.28 30.18 -13.91
N LEU A 758 32.88 29.12 -13.37
CA LEU A 758 33.80 28.21 -14.06
C LEU A 758 33.50 26.75 -13.64
N LEU A 759 33.69 25.77 -14.54
CA LEU A 759 33.65 24.35 -14.17
C LEU A 759 35.02 23.86 -13.74
N LEU A 760 35.09 23.26 -12.56
CA LEU A 760 36.30 22.65 -12.00
C LEU A 760 35.99 21.29 -11.37
N ASP A 761 37.05 20.50 -11.17
CA ASP A 761 36.99 19.35 -10.31
C ASP A 761 36.93 19.78 -8.83
N SER A 762 36.16 19.07 -8.03
CA SER A 762 35.90 19.40 -6.62
C SER A 762 37.16 19.63 -5.77
N PRO A 763 38.26 18.85 -5.90
CA PRO A 763 39.51 19.14 -5.20
C PRO A 763 40.10 20.51 -5.60
N ASN A 764 40.22 20.79 -6.90
CA ASN A 764 40.77 22.05 -7.40
C ASN A 764 39.95 23.24 -6.90
N ASN A 765 38.62 23.16 -6.98
CA ASN A 765 37.73 24.22 -6.47
C ASN A 765 37.95 24.47 -4.96
N SER A 766 38.09 23.40 -4.17
CA SER A 766 38.29 23.52 -2.72
C SER A 766 39.62 24.18 -2.30
N GLU A 767 40.62 24.18 -3.18
CA GLU A 767 41.90 24.88 -2.96
C GLU A 767 41.78 26.40 -3.24
N LEU A 768 40.88 26.79 -4.15
CA LEU A 768 40.76 28.19 -4.59
C LEU A 768 39.97 29.07 -3.63
N LYS A 769 38.80 28.63 -3.15
CA LYS A 769 37.98 29.35 -2.16
C LYS A 769 38.01 30.88 -2.36
N ASN A 770 38.60 31.61 -1.41
CA ASN A 770 38.68 33.08 -1.36
C ASN A 770 40.08 33.62 -1.68
N ILE A 771 40.98 32.80 -2.24
CA ILE A 771 42.34 33.26 -2.58
C ILE A 771 42.30 34.31 -3.68
N SER A 772 43.40 35.04 -3.83
CA SER A 772 43.53 36.12 -4.81
C SER A 772 43.32 35.65 -6.25
N PHE A 773 42.81 36.56 -7.09
CA PHE A 773 42.62 36.28 -8.51
C PHE A 773 43.91 35.81 -9.19
N TYR A 774 45.06 36.39 -8.84
CA TYR A 774 46.36 35.97 -9.35
C TYR A 774 46.65 34.48 -9.10
N LYS A 775 46.38 33.97 -7.90
CA LYS A 775 46.55 32.54 -7.59
C LYS A 775 45.50 31.67 -8.29
N LYS A 776 44.25 32.16 -8.39
CA LYS A 776 43.20 31.47 -9.17
C LYS A 776 43.59 31.31 -10.64
N LYS A 777 44.11 32.38 -11.27
CA LYS A 777 44.64 32.41 -12.64
C LYS A 777 45.69 31.32 -12.87
N GLN A 778 46.66 31.17 -11.96
CA GLN A 778 47.70 30.13 -12.05
C GLN A 778 47.10 28.71 -12.02
N ASN A 779 46.10 28.47 -11.18
CA ASN A 779 45.39 27.19 -11.16
C ASN A 779 44.65 26.95 -12.47
N TYR A 780 43.89 27.95 -12.96
CA TYR A 780 43.13 27.84 -14.21
C TYR A 780 43.99 27.45 -15.40
N SER A 781 45.20 28.00 -15.52
CA SER A 781 46.18 27.64 -16.55
C SER A 781 46.56 26.16 -16.55
N ASN A 782 46.59 25.55 -15.37
CA ASN A 782 46.97 24.15 -15.16
C ASN A 782 45.78 23.19 -15.14
N THR A 783 44.55 23.70 -15.18
CA THR A 783 43.34 22.87 -15.19
C THR A 783 42.89 22.51 -16.61
N PHE A 784 42.06 21.46 -16.70
CA PHE A 784 41.43 21.06 -17.96
C PHE A 784 40.26 21.95 -18.38
N SER A 785 39.81 22.90 -17.53
CA SER A 785 38.67 23.78 -17.83
C SER A 785 38.95 24.65 -19.04
N ARG A 786 38.15 24.51 -20.10
CA ARG A 786 38.31 25.33 -21.31
C ARG A 786 37.56 26.65 -21.23
N LEU A 787 36.59 26.74 -20.32
CA LEU A 787 35.85 27.96 -20.02
C LEU A 787 36.72 29.13 -19.56
N ALA A 788 37.93 28.86 -19.04
CA ALA A 788 38.90 29.88 -18.66
C ALA A 788 39.65 30.50 -19.87
N LYS A 789 39.67 29.78 -21.01
CA LYS A 789 40.37 30.17 -22.24
C LYS A 789 39.48 30.92 -23.23
N ILE A 790 38.19 31.06 -22.94
CA ILE A 790 37.23 31.75 -23.81
C ILE A 790 37.52 33.26 -23.78
N PRO A 791 37.87 33.89 -24.92
CA PRO A 791 38.02 35.34 -25.01
C PRO A 791 36.68 36.02 -24.80
N PHE A 792 36.63 37.06 -23.95
CA PHE A 792 35.36 37.71 -23.60
C PHE A 792 35.36 39.24 -23.68
N ASN A 793 36.49 39.86 -24.00
CA ASN A 793 36.57 41.31 -24.17
C ASN A 793 37.07 41.67 -25.59
N ILE A 794 37.12 42.98 -25.88
CA ILE A 794 37.46 43.48 -27.21
C ILE A 794 38.92 43.24 -27.63
N ASN A 795 39.78 42.93 -26.66
CA ASN A 795 41.21 42.66 -26.86
C ASN A 795 41.49 41.16 -27.06
N ASP A 796 40.44 40.34 -27.20
CA ASP A 796 40.51 38.87 -27.24
C ASP A 796 41.20 38.25 -26.01
N GLU A 797 41.09 38.91 -24.84
CA GLU A 797 41.62 38.39 -23.59
C GLU A 797 40.64 37.45 -22.89
N ASN A 798 41.19 36.52 -22.11
CA ASN A 798 40.48 35.52 -21.32
C ASN A 798 40.98 35.50 -19.87
N LEU A 799 40.45 34.61 -19.02
CA LEU A 799 40.80 34.57 -17.59
C LEU A 799 42.28 34.28 -17.31
N ILE A 800 43.00 33.70 -18.28
CA ILE A 800 44.42 33.35 -18.17
C ILE A 800 45.31 34.48 -18.70
N THR A 801 44.78 35.43 -19.48
CA THR A 801 45.58 36.54 -20.02
C THR A 801 45.39 37.83 -19.22
N ILE A 802 44.17 38.15 -18.75
CA ILE A 802 43.90 39.38 -18.00
C ILE A 802 44.66 39.46 -16.67
N ASP A 803 45.06 40.66 -16.27
CA ASP A 803 45.78 40.90 -15.00
C ASP A 803 44.86 41.16 -13.81
N SER A 804 43.63 41.60 -14.06
CA SER A 804 42.62 41.85 -13.03
C SER A 804 41.24 41.36 -13.50
N PHE A 805 40.37 41.03 -12.55
CA PHE A 805 39.00 40.59 -12.83
C PHE A 805 38.00 41.51 -12.14
N THR A 806 37.38 42.39 -12.91
CA THR A 806 36.51 43.46 -12.45
C THR A 806 35.02 43.14 -12.65
N PHE A 807 34.13 43.97 -12.10
CA PHE A 807 32.68 43.86 -12.38
C PHE A 807 32.36 43.94 -13.88
N ASN A 808 33.09 44.77 -14.63
CA ASN A 808 32.91 44.90 -16.08
C ASN A 808 33.31 43.61 -16.82
N ASP A 809 34.33 42.90 -16.33
CA ASP A 809 34.75 41.61 -16.90
C ASP A 809 33.70 40.53 -16.67
N ILE A 810 33.03 40.53 -15.51
CA ILE A 810 31.90 39.64 -15.24
C ILE A 810 30.76 39.89 -16.22
N ASP A 811 30.41 41.15 -16.48
CA ASP A 811 29.35 41.51 -17.42
C ASP A 811 29.70 41.15 -18.86
N ASN A 812 30.93 41.47 -19.30
CA ASN A 812 31.45 41.12 -20.63
C ASN A 812 31.49 39.61 -20.83
N ARG A 813 31.99 38.86 -19.83
CA ARG A 813 32.01 37.40 -19.87
C ARG A 813 30.61 36.82 -19.87
N SER A 814 29.68 37.36 -19.08
CA SER A 814 28.27 36.93 -19.11
C SER A 814 27.65 37.12 -20.49
N ALA A 815 27.91 38.26 -21.13
CA ALA A 815 27.46 38.56 -22.48
C ALA A 815 28.03 37.58 -23.51
N LYS A 816 29.34 37.34 -23.47
CA LYS A 816 30.03 36.46 -24.41
C LYS A 816 29.59 35.01 -24.27
N LEU A 817 29.50 34.51 -23.03
CA LEU A 817 29.03 33.14 -22.78
C LEU A 817 27.59 32.95 -23.25
N ALA A 818 26.72 33.94 -23.03
CA ALA A 818 25.35 33.90 -23.52
C ALA A 818 25.29 33.93 -25.05
N GLN A 819 26.15 34.71 -25.71
CA GLN A 819 26.24 34.73 -27.17
C GLN A 819 26.66 33.37 -27.74
N ILE A 820 27.74 32.76 -27.23
CA ILE A 820 28.19 31.43 -27.65
C ILE A 820 27.07 30.40 -27.43
N LEU A 821 26.43 30.45 -26.27
CA LEU A 821 25.34 29.54 -25.95
C LEU A 821 24.16 29.68 -26.94
N LEU A 822 23.80 30.90 -27.32
CA LEU A 822 22.69 31.14 -28.23
C LEU A 822 23.04 30.82 -29.67
N GLU A 823 24.11 31.42 -30.20
CA GLU A 823 24.43 31.38 -31.62
C GLU A 823 25.01 30.04 -32.04
N ASP A 824 25.90 29.50 -31.21
CA ASP A 824 26.71 28.35 -31.57
C ASP A 824 26.19 27.03 -31.01
N VAL A 825 25.75 27.02 -29.74
CA VAL A 825 25.25 25.81 -29.09
C VAL A 825 23.78 25.56 -29.44
N TYR A 826 22.94 26.59 -29.30
CA TYR A 826 21.49 26.47 -29.46
C TYR A 826 20.97 26.91 -30.84
N GLU A 827 21.85 27.44 -31.68
CA GLU A 827 21.56 27.91 -33.06
C GLU A 827 20.42 28.93 -33.14
N ILE A 828 20.30 29.79 -32.12
CA ILE A 828 19.34 30.90 -32.05
C ILE A 828 20.04 32.15 -32.57
N LYS A 829 19.68 32.56 -33.79
CA LYS A 829 20.21 33.77 -34.42
C LYS A 829 19.44 35.01 -33.98
N ARG A 830 20.13 36.14 -33.94
CA ARG A 830 19.52 37.46 -33.84
C ARG A 830 18.77 37.73 -35.15
N ASN A 831 17.45 37.90 -35.08
CA ASN A 831 16.62 38.22 -36.24
C ASN A 831 16.88 39.63 -36.75
#